data_AF-A0A931IY57-F1
#
_entry.id   AF-A0A931IY57-F1
#
_cell.length_a   1.000
_cell.length_b   1.000
_cell.length_c   1.000
_cell.angle_alpha   90.00
_cell.angle_beta   90.00
_cell.angle_gamma   90.00
#
_symmetry.space_group_name_H-M   'P 1'
#
loop_
_entity.id
_entity.type
_entity.pdbx_description
1 polymer ?
#
loop_
_entity_poly.entity_id
_entity_poly.type
_entity_poly.pdbx_seq_one_letter_code
_entity_poly.pdbx_strand_id
1 'polypeptide(L)'
;MNVPTFAWSRPLGLAVAALALPAFASTITVYSNGQLPIGSTRQLTAYVPLSPNTVVWSVNGIAGGNATVGTISSTGLYTAPLLVPQPSNVVAVTARSTAYPTIVGSASLSVTQVQPRLWGTRPSSVPVGAYSLTLNGAAFGTDLKVLVAGQPVSSTRISSSQIVATGMAPSTWAGTSQTVQVLALGPGSIGSDIVRVSFTSSSTAPAPAPAPAPAPSPAPAPAPAPAPAPAPIPPGLGTPNLAASRLLDQAAFGPNAPSVARVKQLGVEAWLNEQFLMPETPVTTGTDRRVVAQGYLHRLTEAPDQLRQRVAYALAQLLVISFNKNIYPDEVVPHLRLLSQQAFGNYRTLLEQVTRSAQMGKYLDLANSNAPRNGSAANENFARELLQLFTIGLVRLNPDGTPQLDASGRPVPTYDQATIQQVALALTGWTYQGAGTNNWENFTGPLVFREINHDPREKRFLGCVLPPGQGAEADLRATLDCVFNHPNTGPFIAQRLIRQLVKSNPSPDYVRRVAQVFANNGSGVRGDLRATVRAVLVDAEARNDSAGLNDGRLRDAIQHVAATARALGGGFLPTNAVTWEFSLMAQEPLTPPSVFGFYSPLFRLPQTTLAAPEFQIYTPTEAVLRGNMLWQMLVQPGANWRVDLTPYQSVAGNTTALVDAVDQNLLYGRMPQALRQSLANAINAQPDAQQRVLTALYLTLLSGQHAVQH
;
A
#
# COMPACT_ATOMS: atom_id res chain seq x y z
N MET A 1 2.35 -82.40 29.04
CA MET A 1 3.36 -82.13 27.99
C MET A 1 4.48 -81.30 28.60
N ASN A 2 5.69 -81.35 28.04
CA ASN A 2 6.91 -80.97 28.76
C ASN A 2 7.35 -79.52 28.51
N VAL A 3 8.05 -78.95 29.50
CA VAL A 3 8.97 -77.79 29.46
C VAL A 3 10.22 -78.08 28.59
N PRO A 4 11.11 -77.12 28.23
CA PRO A 4 11.34 -75.74 28.76
C PRO A 4 11.11 -74.63 27.67
N THR A 5 11.71 -73.41 27.58
CA THR A 5 12.96 -72.83 28.13
C THR A 5 13.00 -71.28 28.25
N PHE A 6 13.99 -70.85 29.04
CA PHE A 6 14.59 -69.54 29.37
C PHE A 6 15.16 -68.73 28.15
N ALA A 7 15.67 -67.47 28.23
CA ALA A 7 16.24 -66.72 29.38
C ALA A 7 16.27 -65.15 29.27
N TRP A 8 15.92 -64.46 30.37
CA TRP A 8 16.63 -63.32 31.03
C TRP A 8 17.01 -61.96 30.34
N SER A 9 16.32 -60.89 30.82
CA SER A 9 16.88 -59.75 31.60
C SER A 9 17.18 -58.34 31.01
N ARG A 10 16.70 -57.32 31.77
CA ARG A 10 17.18 -55.91 31.96
C ARG A 10 17.06 -54.89 30.79
N PRO A 11 16.98 -53.56 31.10
CA PRO A 11 16.36 -52.88 32.25
C PRO A 11 15.36 -51.77 31.79
N LEU A 12 14.88 -50.91 32.70
CA LEU A 12 14.02 -49.77 32.33
C LEU A 12 14.78 -48.73 31.48
N GLY A 13 14.24 -48.42 30.31
CA GLY A 13 14.52 -47.19 29.56
C GLY A 13 13.26 -46.33 29.49
N LEU A 14 13.23 -45.21 30.21
CA LEU A 14 12.10 -44.27 30.20
C LEU A 14 12.12 -43.44 28.91
N ALA A 15 11.66 -44.05 27.81
CA ALA A 15 11.40 -43.35 26.56
C ALA A 15 10.19 -42.42 26.76
N VAL A 16 10.45 -41.20 27.22
CA VAL A 16 9.46 -40.12 27.22
C VAL A 16 9.12 -39.81 25.77
N ALA A 17 8.04 -40.41 25.28
CA ALA A 17 7.45 -40.07 24.00
C ALA A 17 7.01 -38.60 24.08
N ALA A 18 7.83 -37.71 23.52
CA ALA A 18 7.50 -36.30 23.39
C ALA A 18 6.30 -36.18 22.43
N LEU A 19 5.09 -36.18 23.01
CA LEU A 19 3.85 -35.91 22.30
C LEU A 19 3.97 -34.52 21.68
N ALA A 20 4.20 -34.49 20.37
CA ALA A 20 4.22 -33.27 19.59
C ALA A 20 2.85 -32.60 19.74
N LEU A 21 2.80 -31.51 20.51
CA LEU A 21 1.59 -30.75 20.76
C LEU A 21 0.98 -30.30 19.42
N PRO A 22 -0.36 -30.28 19.27
CA PRO A 22 -0.99 -29.83 18.04
C PRO A 22 -0.49 -28.44 17.65
N ALA A 23 0.10 -28.34 16.46
CA ALA A 23 0.66 -27.09 15.98
C ALA A 23 -0.44 -26.02 15.88
N PHE A 24 -0.12 -24.81 16.32
CA PHE A 24 -1.02 -23.66 16.26
C PHE A 24 -1.46 -23.45 14.81
N ALA A 25 -2.72 -23.11 14.56
CA ALA A 25 -3.20 -22.69 13.24
C ALA A 25 -2.74 -21.26 12.91
N SER A 26 -1.42 -21.04 12.85
CA SER A 26 -0.79 -19.75 12.61
C SER A 26 -0.82 -19.42 11.12
N THR A 27 -1.77 -18.61 10.69
CA THR A 27 -1.96 -18.25 9.28
C THR A 27 -0.72 -17.60 8.66
N ILE A 28 -0.31 -18.07 7.49
CA ILE A 28 0.65 -17.37 6.64
C ILE A 28 -0.09 -16.22 5.95
N THR A 29 0.54 -15.05 5.86
CA THR A 29 0.01 -13.90 5.10
C THR A 29 0.88 -13.64 3.89
N VAL A 30 0.27 -13.52 2.69
CA VAL A 30 0.99 -13.19 1.45
C VAL A 30 0.63 -11.77 1.00
N TYR A 31 1.67 -10.96 0.78
CA TYR A 31 1.58 -9.53 0.43
C TYR A 31 1.82 -9.30 -1.06
N SER A 32 1.60 -8.05 -1.50
CA SER A 32 1.64 -7.62 -2.90
C SER A 32 0.54 -8.28 -3.75
N ASN A 33 -0.71 -8.02 -3.37
CA ASN A 33 -1.92 -8.43 -4.09
C ASN A 33 -2.26 -7.42 -5.21
N GLY A 34 -3.29 -7.69 -6.01
CA GLY A 34 -3.88 -6.72 -6.94
C GLY A 34 -3.53 -6.95 -8.41
N GLN A 35 -3.62 -5.90 -9.22
CA GLN A 35 -3.55 -6.03 -10.68
C GLN A 35 -2.10 -6.02 -11.20
N LEU A 36 -1.79 -6.87 -12.18
CA LEU A 36 -0.49 -6.95 -12.84
C LEU A 36 -0.67 -7.25 -14.34
N PRO A 37 -0.07 -6.48 -15.28
CA PRO A 37 -0.22 -6.75 -16.70
C PRO A 37 0.49 -8.04 -17.15
N ILE A 38 0.03 -8.63 -18.25
CA ILE A 38 0.68 -9.78 -18.91
C ILE A 38 2.19 -9.55 -19.12
N GLY A 39 2.98 -10.61 -18.95
CA GLY A 39 4.45 -10.59 -19.03
C GLY A 39 5.20 -9.77 -17.98
N SER A 40 4.50 -9.04 -17.10
CA SER A 40 5.12 -8.23 -16.03
C SER A 40 5.47 -9.09 -14.80
N THR A 41 6.35 -8.61 -13.94
CA THR A 41 6.73 -9.32 -12.69
C THR A 41 6.29 -8.57 -11.44
N ARG A 42 6.04 -9.30 -10.35
CA ARG A 42 5.71 -8.78 -9.03
C ARG A 42 6.34 -9.64 -7.95
N GLN A 43 7.04 -9.00 -7.01
CA GLN A 43 7.57 -9.65 -5.83
C GLN A 43 6.46 -9.84 -4.79
N LEU A 44 6.03 -11.08 -4.55
CA LEU A 44 5.22 -11.40 -3.37
C LEU A 44 6.14 -11.67 -2.19
N THR A 45 5.63 -11.43 -0.98
CA THR A 45 6.33 -11.77 0.27
C THR A 45 5.40 -12.56 1.15
N ALA A 46 5.87 -13.63 1.78
CA ALA A 46 5.13 -14.35 2.82
C ALA A 46 5.62 -13.88 4.21
N TYR A 47 4.70 -13.46 5.07
CA TYR A 47 4.94 -13.44 6.52
C TYR A 47 4.57 -14.79 7.10
N VAL A 48 5.52 -15.43 7.75
CA VAL A 48 5.44 -16.82 8.22
C VAL A 48 5.70 -16.83 9.73
N PRO A 49 4.65 -16.76 10.57
CA PRO A 49 4.77 -16.75 12.04
C PRO A 49 5.04 -18.16 12.61
N LEU A 50 5.91 -18.93 11.97
CA LEU A 50 6.24 -20.32 12.25
C LEU A 50 7.75 -20.55 12.16
N SER A 51 8.26 -21.61 12.77
CA SER A 51 9.68 -21.97 12.72
C SER A 51 9.88 -23.41 12.21
N PRO A 52 10.76 -23.66 11.22
CA PRO A 52 11.40 -22.66 10.36
C PRO A 52 10.38 -21.84 9.55
N ASN A 53 10.72 -20.58 9.27
CA ASN A 53 9.87 -19.59 8.61
C ASN A 53 9.85 -19.70 7.07
N THR A 54 10.16 -20.89 6.54
CA THR A 54 10.34 -21.18 5.11
C THR A 54 9.08 -21.72 4.45
N VAL A 55 8.87 -21.36 3.19
CA VAL A 55 7.67 -21.73 2.39
C VAL A 55 8.04 -22.29 1.03
N VAL A 56 7.12 -23.08 0.45
CA VAL A 56 7.10 -23.42 -0.98
C VAL A 56 5.94 -22.71 -1.67
N TRP A 57 6.15 -22.29 -2.92
CA TRP A 57 5.22 -21.47 -3.68
C TRP A 57 4.49 -22.24 -4.78
N SER A 58 3.23 -21.90 -5.02
CA SER A 58 2.40 -22.45 -6.10
C SER A 58 1.41 -21.43 -6.65
N VAL A 59 1.15 -21.45 -7.96
CA VAL A 59 0.18 -20.60 -8.65
C VAL A 59 -1.01 -21.46 -9.06
N ASN A 60 -2.23 -21.12 -8.64
CA ASN A 60 -3.44 -21.95 -8.86
C ASN A 60 -3.23 -23.43 -8.45
N GLY A 61 -2.46 -23.66 -7.37
CA GLY A 61 -2.11 -25.00 -6.88
C GLY A 61 -0.92 -25.68 -7.59
N ILE A 62 -0.48 -25.17 -8.75
CA ILE A 62 0.67 -25.71 -9.50
C ILE A 62 1.97 -25.22 -8.85
N ALA A 63 2.79 -26.13 -8.33
CA ALA A 63 4.08 -25.80 -7.74
C ALA A 63 4.99 -25.06 -8.73
N GLY A 64 5.49 -23.88 -8.36
CA GLY A 64 6.24 -22.99 -9.26
C GLY A 64 5.45 -22.35 -10.41
N GLY A 65 4.18 -22.71 -10.62
CA GLY A 65 3.35 -22.22 -11.71
C GLY A 65 3.74 -22.75 -13.09
N ASN A 66 3.23 -22.14 -14.17
CA ASN A 66 3.51 -22.55 -15.56
C ASN A 66 3.26 -21.39 -16.57
N ALA A 67 3.35 -21.66 -17.87
CA ALA A 67 3.15 -20.67 -18.92
C ALA A 67 1.70 -20.15 -19.09
N THR A 68 0.68 -20.78 -18.51
CA THR A 68 -0.74 -20.40 -18.66
C THR A 68 -1.32 -19.66 -17.45
N VAL A 69 -0.82 -19.93 -16.24
CA VAL A 69 -1.21 -19.21 -15.01
C VAL A 69 -0.12 -18.25 -14.50
N GLY A 70 1.06 -18.24 -15.14
CA GLY A 70 2.25 -17.52 -14.66
C GLY A 70 3.13 -18.41 -13.78
N THR A 71 4.38 -18.00 -13.59
CA THR A 71 5.39 -18.75 -12.83
C THR A 71 5.82 -18.00 -11.57
N ILE A 72 6.32 -18.71 -10.56
CA ILE A 72 6.83 -18.12 -9.32
C ILE A 72 8.12 -18.80 -8.87
N SER A 73 9.11 -17.97 -8.52
CA SER A 73 10.40 -18.40 -7.96
C SER A 73 10.29 -18.78 -6.48
N SER A 74 11.29 -19.49 -5.96
CA SER A 74 11.40 -19.84 -4.53
C SER A 74 11.45 -18.61 -3.60
N THR A 75 11.95 -17.47 -4.10
CA THR A 75 11.98 -16.19 -3.37
C THR A 75 10.68 -15.39 -3.46
N GLY A 76 9.64 -15.88 -4.16
CA GLY A 76 8.33 -15.23 -4.25
C GLY A 76 8.17 -14.21 -5.38
N LEU A 77 9.17 -14.04 -6.26
CA LEU A 77 9.00 -13.25 -7.49
C LEU A 77 8.12 -14.05 -8.47
N TYR A 78 6.94 -13.52 -8.77
CA TYR A 78 5.98 -14.02 -9.75
C TYR A 78 6.15 -13.30 -11.10
N THR A 79 5.99 -14.04 -12.18
CA THR A 79 5.98 -13.56 -13.57
C THR A 79 4.64 -13.88 -14.20
N ALA A 80 3.90 -12.85 -14.61
CA ALA A 80 2.64 -13.00 -15.31
C ALA A 80 2.82 -13.72 -16.65
N PRO A 81 1.87 -14.57 -17.06
CA PRO A 81 1.91 -15.21 -18.37
C PRO A 81 1.76 -14.17 -19.49
N LEU A 82 2.13 -14.55 -20.71
CA LEU A 82 2.06 -13.66 -21.89
C LEU A 82 0.63 -13.47 -22.43
N LEU A 83 -0.34 -14.26 -21.93
CA LEU A 83 -1.76 -14.19 -22.23
C LEU A 83 -2.55 -14.11 -20.91
N VAL A 84 -3.72 -13.48 -20.92
CA VAL A 84 -4.58 -13.42 -19.72
C VAL A 84 -5.10 -14.83 -19.39
N PRO A 85 -4.89 -15.36 -18.16
CA PRO A 85 -5.31 -16.70 -17.77
C PRO A 85 -6.81 -16.96 -17.97
N GLN A 86 -7.14 -18.22 -18.25
CA GLN A 86 -8.51 -18.69 -18.50
C GLN A 86 -8.85 -19.85 -17.53
N PRO A 87 -10.13 -20.01 -17.13
CA PRO A 87 -11.30 -19.18 -17.48
C PRO A 87 -11.43 -17.90 -16.63
N SER A 88 -10.58 -17.71 -15.62
CA SER A 88 -10.53 -16.49 -14.80
C SER A 88 -9.17 -15.82 -14.94
N ASN A 89 -9.18 -14.49 -15.06
CA ASN A 89 -7.95 -13.69 -15.09
C ASN A 89 -7.30 -13.53 -13.70
N VAL A 90 -7.93 -14.02 -12.64
CA VAL A 90 -7.39 -14.00 -11.27
C VAL A 90 -6.63 -15.29 -10.99
N VAL A 91 -5.40 -15.17 -10.49
CA VAL A 91 -4.56 -16.31 -10.07
C VAL A 91 -4.21 -16.26 -8.58
N ALA A 92 -4.16 -17.43 -7.95
CA ALA A 92 -3.91 -17.63 -6.52
C ALA A 92 -2.43 -17.89 -6.20
N VAL A 93 -1.76 -16.80 -5.83
CA VAL A 93 -0.45 -16.57 -5.18
C VAL A 93 -0.19 -17.35 -3.88
N THR A 94 -0.09 -18.68 -3.88
CA THR A 94 -0.10 -19.47 -2.62
C THR A 94 1.28 -19.86 -2.09
N ALA A 95 1.57 -19.50 -0.84
CA ALA A 95 2.71 -19.95 -0.04
C ALA A 95 2.26 -21.01 0.98
N ARG A 96 2.94 -22.16 1.03
CA ARG A 96 2.69 -23.26 1.98
C ARG A 96 3.87 -23.41 2.93
N SER A 97 3.62 -23.58 4.23
CA SER A 97 4.70 -23.81 5.21
C SER A 97 5.47 -25.10 4.87
N THR A 98 6.79 -25.02 4.92
CA THR A 98 7.66 -26.21 4.82
C THR A 98 7.60 -27.08 6.08
N ALA A 99 7.38 -26.46 7.24
CA ALA A 99 7.32 -27.14 8.54
C ALA A 99 5.94 -27.73 8.85
N TYR A 100 4.87 -27.05 8.40
CA TYR A 100 3.48 -27.41 8.70
C TYR A 100 2.63 -27.38 7.42
N PRO A 101 2.71 -28.38 6.52
CA PRO A 101 2.18 -28.27 5.15
C PRO A 101 0.66 -28.07 5.03
N THR A 102 -0.12 -28.27 6.10
CA THR A 102 -1.54 -27.90 6.17
C THR A 102 -1.77 -26.39 6.23
N ILE A 103 -0.78 -25.63 6.70
CA ILE A 103 -0.82 -24.17 6.81
C ILE A 103 -0.38 -23.54 5.49
N VAL A 104 -1.26 -22.71 4.94
CA VAL A 104 -1.05 -21.92 3.73
C VAL A 104 -1.43 -20.45 3.96
N GLY A 105 -0.96 -19.60 3.07
CA GLY A 105 -1.45 -18.24 2.85
C GLY A 105 -1.45 -17.96 1.36
N SER A 106 -2.42 -17.18 0.89
CA SER A 106 -2.57 -16.90 -0.54
C SER A 106 -2.77 -15.41 -0.79
N ALA A 107 -2.23 -14.93 -1.91
CA ALA A 107 -2.54 -13.63 -2.50
C ALA A 107 -3.30 -13.83 -3.82
N SER A 108 -4.15 -12.87 -4.19
CA SER A 108 -4.83 -12.86 -5.49
C SER A 108 -4.18 -11.82 -6.41
N LEU A 109 -3.75 -12.27 -7.59
CA LEU A 109 -3.26 -11.41 -8.66
C LEU A 109 -4.22 -11.44 -9.83
N SER A 110 -4.76 -10.27 -10.18
CA SER A 110 -5.61 -10.10 -11.37
C SER A 110 -4.72 -9.75 -12.55
N VAL A 111 -4.49 -10.71 -13.44
CA VAL A 111 -3.71 -10.49 -14.65
C VAL A 111 -4.53 -9.67 -15.65
N THR A 112 -3.93 -8.61 -16.20
CA THR A 112 -4.61 -7.66 -17.08
C THR A 112 -3.93 -7.51 -18.43
N GLN A 113 -4.69 -7.06 -19.45
CA GLN A 113 -4.11 -6.65 -20.72
C GLN A 113 -3.30 -5.36 -20.56
N VAL A 114 -2.19 -5.25 -21.29
CA VAL A 114 -1.48 -3.97 -21.43
C VAL A 114 -2.25 -3.14 -22.47
N GLN A 115 -2.62 -1.90 -22.13
CA GLN A 115 -3.23 -1.00 -23.11
C GLN A 115 -2.21 -0.67 -24.22
N PRO A 116 -2.50 -0.98 -25.51
CA PRO A 116 -1.67 -0.52 -26.61
C PRO A 116 -1.72 1.00 -26.71
N ARG A 117 -0.61 1.65 -27.08
CA ARG A 117 -0.60 3.09 -27.42
C ARG A 117 -0.48 3.25 -28.92
N LEU A 118 -1.21 4.21 -29.50
CA LEU A 118 -1.21 4.50 -30.93
C LEU A 118 -1.18 6.02 -31.14
N TRP A 119 -0.11 6.54 -31.74
CA TRP A 119 0.09 7.99 -31.89
C TRP A 119 0.24 8.46 -33.34
N GLY A 120 0.37 7.57 -34.32
CA GLY A 120 0.38 7.98 -35.73
C GLY A 120 0.31 6.85 -36.74
N THR A 121 -0.19 7.16 -37.94
CA THR A 121 -0.10 6.30 -39.12
C THR A 121 0.84 6.89 -40.16
N ARG A 122 1.51 6.04 -40.94
CA ARG A 122 2.31 6.44 -42.11
C ARG A 122 1.89 5.61 -43.33
N PRO A 123 1.44 6.24 -44.43
CA PRO A 123 1.10 7.67 -44.53
C PRO A 123 -0.11 8.05 -43.66
N SER A 124 -0.32 9.35 -43.47
CA SER A 124 -1.50 9.93 -42.79
C SER A 124 -2.67 10.19 -43.75
N SER A 125 -2.44 10.03 -45.06
CA SER A 125 -3.45 10.13 -46.12
C SER A 125 -3.19 9.06 -47.19
N VAL A 126 -4.25 8.46 -47.73
CA VAL A 126 -4.23 7.39 -48.74
C VAL A 126 -5.38 7.57 -49.74
N PRO A 127 -5.29 7.04 -50.97
CA PRO A 127 -6.44 7.02 -51.88
C PRO A 127 -7.52 6.02 -51.40
N VAL A 128 -8.76 6.21 -51.84
CA VAL A 128 -9.79 5.15 -51.84
C VAL A 128 -9.38 3.98 -52.75
N GLY A 129 -9.86 2.77 -52.44
CA GLY A 129 -9.36 1.51 -53.01
C GLY A 129 -8.47 0.75 -52.02
N ALA A 130 -7.50 -0.01 -52.52
CA ALA A 130 -6.56 -0.76 -51.68
C ALA A 130 -5.57 0.17 -50.96
N TYR A 131 -5.40 0.00 -49.65
CA TYR A 131 -4.49 0.82 -48.84
C TYR A 131 -3.58 -0.01 -47.92
N SER A 132 -2.46 0.60 -47.52
CA SER A 132 -1.54 0.09 -46.50
C SER A 132 -1.10 1.21 -45.57
N LEU A 133 -1.11 0.96 -44.26
CA LEU A 133 -0.80 1.93 -43.20
C LEU A 133 0.20 1.29 -42.22
N THR A 134 1.36 1.93 -42.04
CA THR A 134 2.26 1.63 -40.92
C THR A 134 1.78 2.37 -39.69
N LEU A 135 1.26 1.64 -38.70
CA LEU A 135 0.84 2.15 -37.41
C LEU A 135 2.06 2.27 -36.48
N ASN A 136 2.22 3.39 -35.80
CA ASN A 136 3.31 3.67 -34.88
C ASN A 136 2.76 3.92 -33.48
N GLY A 137 3.37 3.26 -32.48
CA GLY A 137 2.83 3.18 -31.14
C GLY A 137 3.74 2.45 -30.16
N ALA A 138 3.15 1.92 -29.10
CA ALA A 138 3.84 1.10 -28.10
C ALA A 138 2.90 0.03 -27.52
N ALA A 139 3.49 -0.93 -26.79
CA ALA A 139 2.76 -2.03 -26.15
C ALA A 139 1.89 -2.85 -27.12
N PHE A 140 2.29 -2.98 -28.38
CA PHE A 140 1.69 -3.92 -29.31
C PHE A 140 2.04 -5.36 -28.88
N GLY A 141 1.11 -6.02 -28.17
CA GLY A 141 1.15 -7.45 -27.84
C GLY A 141 1.07 -8.35 -29.08
N THR A 142 0.98 -9.67 -28.90
CA THR A 142 0.82 -10.63 -30.02
C THR A 142 -0.64 -10.73 -30.48
N ASP A 143 -1.58 -10.85 -29.54
CA ASP A 143 -3.02 -10.95 -29.83
C ASP A 143 -3.65 -9.56 -29.95
N LEU A 144 -3.65 -9.04 -31.17
CA LEU A 144 -4.18 -7.72 -31.52
C LEU A 144 -5.15 -7.78 -32.71
N LYS A 145 -5.99 -6.75 -32.81
CA LYS A 145 -6.84 -6.48 -33.97
C LYS A 145 -6.79 -5.01 -34.33
N VAL A 146 -6.46 -4.68 -35.57
CA VAL A 146 -6.59 -3.30 -36.07
C VAL A 146 -8.03 -3.06 -36.52
N LEU A 147 -8.57 -1.91 -36.12
CA LEU A 147 -9.86 -1.41 -36.59
C LEU A 147 -9.64 -0.13 -37.41
N VAL A 148 -10.28 -0.04 -38.58
CA VAL A 148 -10.39 1.18 -39.39
C VAL A 148 -11.86 1.48 -39.64
N ALA A 149 -12.30 2.70 -39.34
CA ALA A 149 -13.73 3.06 -39.27
C ALA A 149 -14.55 2.12 -38.34
N GLY A 150 -13.90 1.60 -37.29
CA GLY A 150 -14.46 0.58 -36.38
C GLY A 150 -14.51 -0.85 -36.94
N GLN A 151 -14.18 -1.06 -38.22
CA GLN A 151 -14.22 -2.37 -38.87
C GLN A 151 -12.87 -3.11 -38.83
N PRO A 152 -12.84 -4.45 -38.73
CA PRO A 152 -11.61 -5.23 -38.81
C PRO A 152 -10.86 -5.01 -40.12
N VAL A 153 -9.53 -4.91 -40.05
CA VAL A 153 -8.65 -4.94 -41.24
C VAL A 153 -7.56 -6.01 -41.07
N SER A 154 -6.97 -6.46 -42.17
CA SER A 154 -5.80 -7.34 -42.12
C SER A 154 -4.63 -6.58 -41.51
N SER A 155 -3.88 -7.21 -40.61
CA SER A 155 -2.75 -6.55 -39.95
C SER A 155 -1.63 -7.52 -39.58
N THR A 156 -0.39 -7.11 -39.83
CA THR A 156 0.83 -7.83 -39.51
C THR A 156 1.63 -7.02 -38.49
N ARG A 157 1.83 -7.57 -37.30
CA ARG A 157 2.70 -6.98 -36.28
C ARG A 157 4.16 -7.07 -36.70
N ILE A 158 4.87 -5.94 -36.70
CA ILE A 158 6.30 -5.87 -37.03
C ILE A 158 7.14 -5.87 -35.75
N SER A 159 6.71 -5.13 -34.73
CA SER A 159 7.39 -5.02 -33.43
C SER A 159 6.40 -4.72 -32.30
N SER A 160 6.90 -4.45 -31.09
CA SER A 160 6.10 -3.91 -29.98
C SER A 160 5.68 -2.44 -30.18
N SER A 161 6.14 -1.79 -31.25
CA SER A 161 5.90 -0.38 -31.59
C SER A 161 5.40 -0.14 -33.02
N GLN A 162 5.39 -1.15 -33.89
CA GLN A 162 4.91 -1.05 -35.27
C GLN A 162 4.02 -2.23 -35.72
N ILE A 163 2.96 -1.91 -36.45
CA ILE A 163 2.06 -2.83 -37.15
C ILE A 163 1.85 -2.29 -38.57
N VAL A 164 1.82 -3.16 -39.59
CA VAL A 164 1.33 -2.81 -40.93
C VAL A 164 -0.11 -3.28 -41.04
N ALA A 165 -1.03 -2.39 -41.39
CA ALA A 165 -2.45 -2.67 -41.57
C ALA A 165 -2.88 -2.40 -43.02
N THR A 166 -3.66 -3.30 -43.61
CA THR A 166 -4.07 -3.26 -45.02
C THR A 166 -5.56 -3.54 -45.18
N GLY A 167 -6.22 -2.83 -46.08
CA GLY A 167 -7.64 -3.03 -46.34
C GLY A 167 -8.11 -2.39 -47.65
N MET A 168 -9.42 -2.44 -47.87
CA MET A 168 -10.12 -1.81 -48.99
C MET A 168 -10.99 -0.66 -48.46
N ALA A 169 -10.79 0.55 -48.96
CA ALA A 169 -11.60 1.72 -48.67
C ALA A 169 -12.65 1.92 -49.77
N PRO A 170 -13.95 1.98 -49.45
CA PRO A 170 -14.99 2.28 -50.42
C PRO A 170 -14.86 3.71 -50.94
N SER A 171 -15.40 3.98 -52.13
CA SER A 171 -15.43 5.32 -52.74
C SER A 171 -16.14 6.36 -51.86
N THR A 172 -17.07 5.94 -51.01
CA THR A 172 -17.76 6.79 -50.02
C THR A 172 -16.85 7.36 -48.93
N TRP A 173 -15.59 6.90 -48.81
CA TRP A 173 -14.61 7.51 -47.91
C TRP A 173 -13.83 8.66 -48.55
N ALA A 174 -13.96 8.92 -49.86
CA ALA A 174 -13.23 10.00 -50.53
C ALA A 174 -13.58 11.38 -49.93
N GLY A 175 -12.55 12.16 -49.56
CA GLY A 175 -12.68 13.44 -48.87
C GLY A 175 -12.92 13.34 -47.36
N THR A 176 -13.01 12.14 -46.80
CA THR A 176 -13.29 11.91 -45.36
C THR A 176 -12.02 11.52 -44.58
N SER A 177 -12.09 11.57 -43.25
CA SER A 177 -11.07 10.99 -42.37
C SER A 177 -11.67 9.94 -41.46
N GLN A 178 -11.10 8.74 -41.47
CA GLN A 178 -11.59 7.58 -40.71
C GLN A 178 -10.74 7.36 -39.46
N THR A 179 -11.35 6.79 -38.42
CA THR A 179 -10.67 6.41 -37.18
C THR A 179 -9.84 5.14 -37.37
N VAL A 180 -8.67 5.09 -36.74
CA VAL A 180 -7.79 3.93 -36.66
C VAL A 180 -7.51 3.63 -35.19
N GLN A 181 -7.64 2.36 -34.78
CA GLN A 181 -7.42 1.90 -33.42
C GLN A 181 -6.78 0.51 -33.42
N VAL A 182 -5.95 0.21 -32.43
CA VAL A 182 -5.41 -1.13 -32.16
C VAL A 182 -6.09 -1.68 -30.90
N LEU A 183 -6.69 -2.86 -30.99
CA LEU A 183 -7.41 -3.52 -29.89
C LEU A 183 -6.61 -4.73 -29.41
N ALA A 184 -6.23 -4.78 -28.13
CA ALA A 184 -5.68 -5.98 -27.50
C ALA A 184 -6.82 -6.98 -27.22
N LEU A 185 -6.66 -8.24 -27.65
CA LEU A 185 -7.73 -9.24 -27.62
C LEU A 185 -7.72 -10.13 -26.36
N GLY A 186 -8.84 -10.81 -26.11
CA GLY A 186 -9.05 -11.67 -24.93
C GLY A 186 -9.84 -10.98 -23.81
N PRO A 187 -10.07 -11.63 -22.66
CA PRO A 187 -10.77 -11.02 -21.53
C PRO A 187 -10.02 -9.79 -20.99
N GLY A 188 -10.76 -8.71 -20.71
CA GLY A 188 -10.16 -7.40 -20.46
C GLY A 188 -9.68 -6.69 -21.74
N SER A 189 -10.20 -7.09 -22.91
CA SER A 189 -9.97 -6.45 -24.22
C SER A 189 -9.98 -4.93 -24.14
N ILE A 190 -8.89 -4.29 -24.58
CA ILE A 190 -8.67 -2.85 -24.39
C ILE A 190 -8.11 -2.19 -25.66
N GLY A 191 -8.75 -1.10 -26.06
CA GLY A 191 -8.38 -0.32 -27.24
C GLY A 191 -7.28 0.69 -26.96
N SER A 192 -6.50 0.99 -28.00
CA SER A 192 -5.55 2.09 -28.01
C SER A 192 -6.24 3.45 -28.02
N ASP A 193 -5.43 4.50 -27.91
CA ASP A 193 -5.77 5.84 -28.37
C ASP A 193 -6.18 5.80 -29.86
N ILE A 194 -7.01 6.74 -30.30
CA ILE A 194 -7.57 6.75 -31.67
C ILE A 194 -6.84 7.79 -32.52
N VAL A 195 -6.27 7.34 -33.63
CA VAL A 195 -5.68 8.19 -34.67
C VAL A 195 -6.68 8.35 -35.82
N ARG A 196 -6.53 9.37 -36.65
CA ARG A 196 -7.31 9.53 -37.89
C ARG A 196 -6.40 9.47 -39.12
N VAL A 197 -6.90 8.84 -40.18
CA VAL A 197 -6.28 8.79 -41.51
C VAL A 197 -7.24 9.35 -42.54
N SER A 198 -6.75 10.20 -43.45
CA SER A 198 -7.57 10.80 -44.51
C SER A 198 -7.61 9.92 -45.76
N PHE A 199 -8.76 9.89 -46.44
CA PHE A 199 -8.95 9.17 -47.69
C PHE A 199 -9.21 10.16 -48.83
N THR A 200 -8.35 10.18 -49.85
CA THR A 200 -8.50 11.04 -51.04
C THR A 200 -9.27 10.32 -52.14
N SER A 201 -9.90 11.11 -53.03
CA SER A 201 -10.29 10.60 -54.35
C SER A 201 -9.06 10.10 -55.11
N SER A 202 -9.26 9.12 -55.99
CA SER A 202 -8.18 8.51 -56.77
C SER A 202 -7.79 9.38 -57.98
N SER A 203 -6.69 10.12 -57.87
CA SER A 203 -6.00 10.69 -59.04
C SER A 203 -4.98 9.70 -59.61
N THR A 204 -4.84 9.63 -60.93
CA THR A 204 -3.80 8.85 -61.59
C THR A 204 -2.41 9.37 -61.21
N ALA A 205 -1.59 8.52 -60.58
CA ALA A 205 -0.27 8.89 -60.08
C ALA A 205 0.81 8.85 -61.20
N PRO A 206 1.78 9.77 -61.21
CA PRO A 206 3.00 9.64 -62.01
C PRO A 206 3.86 8.44 -61.58
N ALA A 207 4.75 7.99 -62.47
CA ALA A 207 5.63 6.85 -62.21
C ALA A 207 6.67 7.13 -61.09
N PRO A 208 7.11 6.10 -60.32
CA PRO A 208 8.07 6.29 -59.23
C PRO A 208 9.51 6.48 -59.72
N ALA A 209 10.28 7.32 -59.01
CA ALA A 209 11.74 7.41 -59.17
C ALA A 209 12.47 6.30 -58.37
N PRO A 210 13.70 5.90 -58.74
CA PRO A 210 14.44 4.84 -58.05
C PRO A 210 14.86 5.21 -56.63
N ALA A 211 14.90 4.21 -55.73
CA ALA A 211 15.34 4.38 -54.35
C ALA A 211 16.87 4.15 -54.19
N PRO A 212 17.57 4.92 -53.33
CA PRO A 212 18.98 4.70 -53.02
C PRO A 212 19.21 3.48 -52.11
N ALA A 213 20.42 2.92 -52.16
CA ALA A 213 20.80 1.72 -51.42
C ALA A 213 20.94 1.94 -49.90
N PRO A 214 20.69 0.92 -49.06
CA PRO A 214 20.75 1.04 -47.60
C PRO A 214 22.19 1.05 -47.05
N ALA A 215 22.42 1.86 -46.01
CA ALA A 215 23.64 1.84 -45.21
C ALA A 215 23.59 0.75 -44.12
N PRO A 216 24.75 0.19 -43.68
CA PRO A 216 24.79 -0.88 -42.68
C PRO A 216 24.43 -0.40 -41.26
N SER A 217 23.91 -1.33 -40.45
CA SER A 217 23.54 -1.07 -39.04
C SER A 217 24.76 -0.94 -38.13
N PRO A 218 24.76 -0.02 -37.15
CA PRO A 218 25.71 -0.03 -36.04
C PRO A 218 25.58 -1.30 -35.18
N ALA A 219 26.68 -1.66 -34.49
CA ALA A 219 26.72 -2.74 -33.51
C ALA A 219 26.12 -2.32 -32.15
N PRO A 220 25.66 -3.28 -31.30
CA PRO A 220 25.13 -2.97 -29.98
C PRO A 220 26.18 -2.36 -29.04
N ALA A 221 25.80 -1.34 -28.27
CA ALA A 221 26.62 -0.82 -27.18
C ALA A 221 26.66 -1.81 -25.99
N PRO A 222 27.79 -1.94 -25.28
CA PRO A 222 27.91 -2.82 -24.12
C PRO A 222 27.03 -2.33 -22.95
N ALA A 223 26.61 -3.27 -22.10
CA ALA A 223 25.79 -2.96 -20.93
C ALA A 223 26.55 -2.09 -19.90
N PRO A 224 25.88 -1.14 -19.22
CA PRO A 224 26.51 -0.34 -18.16
C PRO A 224 27.05 -1.20 -17.01
N ALA A 225 28.21 -0.83 -16.48
CA ALA A 225 28.73 -1.43 -15.25
C ALA A 225 27.84 -1.06 -14.04
N PRO A 226 27.79 -1.88 -12.98
CA PRO A 226 27.04 -1.57 -11.76
C PRO A 226 27.48 -0.22 -11.17
N ALA A 227 26.50 0.65 -10.85
CA ALA A 227 26.78 1.92 -10.21
C ALA A 227 27.38 1.70 -8.80
N PRO A 228 28.40 2.47 -8.38
CA PRO A 228 28.89 2.45 -7.01
C PRO A 228 27.78 2.74 -6.00
N ALA A 229 27.88 2.16 -4.81
CA ALA A 229 26.98 2.49 -3.71
C ALA A 229 27.03 4.01 -3.42
N PRO A 230 25.89 4.70 -3.30
CA PRO A 230 25.86 6.15 -3.17
C PRO A 230 26.53 6.60 -1.87
N ALA A 231 27.46 7.56 -2.00
CA ALA A 231 28.07 8.22 -0.85
C ALA A 231 27.03 8.99 -0.01
N PRO A 232 27.31 9.28 1.28
CA PRO A 232 26.47 10.13 2.11
C PRO A 232 26.17 11.46 1.40
N ILE A 233 24.89 11.77 1.26
CA ILE A 233 24.41 12.95 0.56
C ILE A 233 24.70 14.19 1.43
N PRO A 234 25.50 15.18 0.98
CA PRO A 234 25.62 16.45 1.67
C PRO A 234 24.25 17.17 1.64
N PRO A 235 23.81 17.78 2.76
CA PRO A 235 22.57 18.54 2.77
C PRO A 235 22.62 19.69 1.74
N GLY A 236 21.48 19.97 1.10
CA GLY A 236 21.35 21.12 0.20
C GLY A 236 21.62 22.45 0.92
N LEU A 237 22.03 23.46 0.17
CA LEU A 237 22.47 24.77 0.69
C LEU A 237 21.32 25.66 1.19
N GLY A 238 20.12 25.12 1.40
CA GLY A 238 18.89 25.87 1.67
C GLY A 238 18.40 25.79 3.12
N THR A 239 18.37 26.94 3.79
CA THR A 239 17.54 27.22 4.98
C THR A 239 16.93 28.61 4.81
N PRO A 240 15.65 28.70 4.40
CA PRO A 240 14.61 28.80 5.42
C PRO A 240 13.23 28.23 4.96
N ASN A 241 13.07 26.91 4.87
CA ASN A 241 11.76 26.25 4.68
C ASN A 241 11.67 24.87 5.36
N LEU A 242 12.78 24.12 5.37
CA LEU A 242 12.87 22.69 5.71
C LEU A 242 12.10 22.27 6.99
N ALA A 243 12.27 22.94 8.13
CA ALA A 243 11.57 22.58 9.37
C ALA A 243 10.04 22.69 9.30
N ALA A 244 9.51 23.68 8.57
CA ALA A 244 8.07 23.86 8.39
C ALA A 244 7.49 22.80 7.42
N SER A 245 8.20 22.53 6.33
CA SER A 245 7.82 21.47 5.39
C SER A 245 7.92 20.07 6.01
N ARG A 246 8.95 19.77 6.83
CA ARG A 246 9.06 18.51 7.58
C ARG A 246 7.87 18.29 8.51
N LEU A 247 7.46 19.33 9.25
CA LEU A 247 6.25 19.23 10.07
C LEU A 247 5.05 18.79 9.22
N LEU A 248 4.84 19.41 8.06
CA LEU A 248 3.69 19.12 7.19
C LEU A 248 3.80 17.79 6.44
N ASP A 249 5.00 17.27 6.19
CA ASP A 249 5.20 15.91 5.69
C ASP A 249 4.80 14.83 6.71
N GLN A 250 5.10 15.08 7.98
CA GLN A 250 4.88 14.13 9.07
C GLN A 250 3.47 14.27 9.70
N ALA A 251 2.92 15.48 9.71
CA ALA A 251 1.68 15.88 10.37
C ALA A 251 0.52 16.20 9.41
N ALA A 252 0.74 16.20 8.10
CA ALA A 252 -0.27 16.37 7.07
C ALA A 252 0.01 15.40 5.90
N PHE A 253 -0.77 15.47 4.82
CA PHE A 253 -0.45 14.78 3.57
C PHE A 253 0.57 15.56 2.72
N GLY A 254 1.60 16.11 3.36
CA GLY A 254 2.62 16.95 2.74
C GLY A 254 2.30 18.46 2.78
N PRO A 255 3.31 19.31 2.56
CA PRO A 255 3.16 20.77 2.55
C PRO A 255 2.42 21.30 1.33
N ASN A 256 1.89 22.52 1.47
CA ASN A 256 1.56 23.43 0.37
C ASN A 256 1.94 24.86 0.79
N ALA A 257 2.09 25.79 -0.15
CA ALA A 257 2.59 27.15 0.17
C ALA A 257 1.79 27.87 1.29
N PRO A 258 0.44 27.84 1.32
CA PRO A 258 -0.33 28.40 2.44
C PRO A 258 -0.05 27.75 3.80
N SER A 259 0.06 26.42 3.87
CA SER A 259 0.34 25.72 5.14
C SER A 259 1.77 25.92 5.62
N VAL A 260 2.76 25.97 4.73
CA VAL A 260 4.14 26.33 5.08
C VAL A 260 4.21 27.76 5.65
N ALA A 261 3.50 28.71 5.02
CA ALA A 261 3.38 30.06 5.54
C ALA A 261 2.69 30.12 6.92
N ARG A 262 1.61 29.34 7.13
CA ARG A 262 0.91 29.26 8.43
C ARG A 262 1.79 28.67 9.54
N VAL A 263 2.53 27.60 9.26
CA VAL A 263 3.50 27.01 10.20
C VAL A 263 4.62 28.00 10.53
N LYS A 264 5.15 28.75 9.55
CA LYS A 264 6.12 29.82 9.79
C LYS A 264 5.57 30.97 10.64
N GLN A 265 4.30 31.33 10.46
CA GLN A 265 3.65 32.41 11.20
C GLN A 265 3.38 32.03 12.66
N LEU A 266 2.95 30.79 12.92
CA LEU A 266 2.54 30.32 14.24
C LEU A 266 3.68 29.68 15.06
N GLY A 267 4.64 29.04 14.38
CA GLY A 267 5.51 28.04 15.00
C GLY A 267 4.81 26.69 15.22
N VAL A 268 5.61 25.66 15.48
CA VAL A 268 5.16 24.25 15.54
C VAL A 268 4.06 24.03 16.58
N GLU A 269 4.26 24.47 17.82
CA GLU A 269 3.36 24.21 18.94
C GLU A 269 1.98 24.86 18.78
N ALA A 270 1.94 26.08 18.24
CA ALA A 270 0.69 26.80 18.01
C ALA A 270 -0.06 26.29 16.77
N TRP A 271 0.65 25.87 15.71
CA TRP A 271 0.02 25.18 14.58
C TRP A 271 -0.56 23.81 14.98
N LEU A 272 0.14 23.04 15.82
CA LEU A 272 -0.41 21.82 16.39
C LEU A 272 -1.64 22.10 17.27
N ASN A 273 -1.64 23.19 18.07
CA ASN A 273 -2.81 23.60 18.83
C ASN A 273 -4.02 23.92 17.93
N GLU A 274 -3.82 24.69 16.87
CA GLU A 274 -4.83 25.01 15.84
C GLU A 274 -5.41 23.73 15.22
N GLN A 275 -4.55 22.81 14.79
CA GLN A 275 -4.97 21.54 14.16
C GLN A 275 -5.66 20.57 15.13
N PHE A 276 -5.22 20.48 16.39
CA PHE A 276 -5.89 19.63 17.40
C PHE A 276 -7.29 20.13 17.78
N LEU A 277 -7.51 21.45 17.71
CA LEU A 277 -8.81 22.09 17.99
C LEU A 277 -9.72 22.15 16.76
N MET A 278 -9.21 21.81 15.57
CA MET A 278 -9.96 21.92 14.34
C MET A 278 -11.11 20.88 14.30
N PRO A 279 -12.35 21.29 13.93
CA PRO A 279 -13.46 20.37 13.74
C PRO A 279 -13.15 19.25 12.75
N GLU A 280 -13.78 18.09 12.94
CA GLU A 280 -13.69 16.98 11.98
C GLU A 280 -14.29 17.39 10.62
N THR A 281 -13.52 17.22 9.54
CA THR A 281 -14.09 17.23 8.19
C THR A 281 -14.94 15.98 8.00
N PRO A 282 -16.26 16.08 7.73
CA PRO A 282 -17.16 14.92 7.70
C PRO A 282 -16.71 13.78 6.78
N VAL A 283 -16.92 12.53 7.19
CA VAL A 283 -16.81 11.36 6.31
C VAL A 283 -18.20 11.00 5.79
N THR A 284 -18.44 11.14 4.49
CA THR A 284 -19.71 10.83 3.82
C THR A 284 -19.81 9.34 3.49
N THR A 285 -21.02 8.77 3.49
CA THR A 285 -21.22 7.32 3.23
C THR A 285 -21.02 6.94 1.76
N GLY A 286 -21.23 7.86 0.81
CA GLY A 286 -21.18 7.56 -0.62
C GLY A 286 -22.32 6.64 -1.10
N THR A 287 -22.35 6.36 -2.40
CA THR A 287 -23.30 5.43 -3.05
C THR A 287 -22.73 4.04 -3.25
N ASP A 288 -21.42 3.93 -3.38
CA ASP A 288 -20.69 2.71 -3.77
C ASP A 288 -19.21 2.80 -3.33
N ARG A 289 -18.49 1.67 -3.41
CA ARG A 289 -17.06 1.56 -3.04
C ARG A 289 -16.18 2.61 -3.71
N ARG A 290 -16.42 2.92 -4.99
CA ARG A 290 -15.61 3.88 -5.75
C ARG A 290 -15.87 5.30 -5.25
N VAL A 291 -17.13 5.68 -4.98
CA VAL A 291 -17.46 7.00 -4.42
C VAL A 291 -16.88 7.18 -3.02
N VAL A 292 -16.86 6.14 -2.18
CA VAL A 292 -16.15 6.19 -0.88
C VAL A 292 -14.65 6.40 -1.08
N ALA A 293 -14.00 5.63 -1.97
CA ALA A 293 -12.57 5.76 -2.26
C ALA A 293 -12.21 7.15 -2.82
N GLN A 294 -13.02 7.68 -3.73
CA GLN A 294 -12.88 9.03 -4.30
C GLN A 294 -12.96 10.11 -3.22
N GLY A 295 -14.01 10.08 -2.38
CA GLY A 295 -14.21 11.03 -1.29
C GLY A 295 -13.17 10.91 -0.17
N TYR A 296 -12.70 9.70 0.12
CA TYR A 296 -11.58 9.44 1.03
C TYR A 296 -10.31 10.12 0.55
N LEU A 297 -9.87 9.85 -0.69
CA LEU A 297 -8.68 10.46 -1.28
C LEU A 297 -8.77 11.99 -1.36
N HIS A 298 -9.91 12.53 -1.81
CA HIS A 298 -10.16 13.96 -1.87
C HIS A 298 -10.00 14.64 -0.49
N ARG A 299 -10.52 14.03 0.58
CA ARG A 299 -10.31 14.52 1.96
C ARG A 299 -8.84 14.49 2.38
N LEU A 300 -8.03 13.53 1.94
CA LEU A 300 -6.60 13.50 2.29
C LEU A 300 -5.89 14.78 1.82
N THR A 301 -6.21 15.27 0.61
CA THR A 301 -5.55 16.46 0.05
C THR A 301 -6.19 17.80 0.43
N GLU A 302 -7.53 17.88 0.45
CA GLU A 302 -8.26 19.17 0.50
C GLU A 302 -8.86 19.48 1.88
N ALA A 303 -8.96 18.53 2.81
CA ALA A 303 -9.53 18.78 4.13
C ALA A 303 -8.61 19.67 5.00
N PRO A 304 -9.13 20.68 5.72
CA PRO A 304 -8.33 21.62 6.51
C PRO A 304 -7.73 21.00 7.80
N ASP A 305 -8.40 19.99 8.38
CA ASP A 305 -7.98 19.24 9.57
C ASP A 305 -6.93 18.16 9.23
N GLN A 306 -5.90 18.56 8.48
CA GLN A 306 -4.84 17.70 7.96
C GLN A 306 -4.19 16.78 9.00
N LEU A 307 -3.98 17.25 10.23
CA LEU A 307 -3.47 16.41 11.32
C LEU A 307 -4.43 15.28 11.69
N ARG A 308 -5.74 15.54 11.68
CA ARG A 308 -6.77 14.51 11.93
C ARG A 308 -6.74 13.49 10.80
N GLN A 309 -6.67 13.93 9.54
CA GLN A 309 -6.56 13.03 8.40
C GLN A 309 -5.30 12.15 8.47
N ARG A 310 -4.14 12.75 8.79
CA ARG A 310 -2.85 12.06 8.85
C ARG A 310 -2.76 11.05 10.00
N VAL A 311 -3.35 11.37 11.16
CA VAL A 311 -3.43 10.46 12.31
C VAL A 311 -4.49 9.37 12.10
N ALA A 312 -5.66 9.68 11.55
CA ALA A 312 -6.67 8.69 11.20
C ALA A 312 -6.12 7.66 10.19
N TYR A 313 -5.33 8.11 9.21
CA TYR A 313 -4.60 7.22 8.30
C TYR A 313 -3.59 6.32 9.04
N ALA A 314 -2.80 6.88 9.97
CA ALA A 314 -1.86 6.11 10.78
C ALA A 314 -2.57 5.05 11.66
N LEU A 315 -3.73 5.38 12.24
CA LEU A 315 -4.56 4.45 12.99
C LEU A 315 -5.21 3.39 12.10
N ALA A 316 -5.54 3.72 10.84
CA ALA A 316 -6.08 2.76 9.87
C ALA A 316 -5.06 1.70 9.41
N GLN A 317 -3.75 1.93 9.59
CA GLN A 317 -2.69 0.91 9.42
C GLN A 317 -2.45 0.08 10.69
N LEU A 318 -3.17 0.35 11.78
CA LEU A 318 -3.11 -0.40 13.05
C LEU A 318 -4.41 -1.17 13.31
N LEU A 319 -5.54 -0.49 13.17
CA LEU A 319 -6.89 -0.97 13.44
C LEU A 319 -7.56 -1.24 12.09
N VAL A 320 -7.02 -2.23 11.37
CA VAL A 320 -7.29 -2.48 9.95
C VAL A 320 -8.66 -3.14 9.74
N ILE A 321 -9.42 -2.64 8.76
CA ILE A 321 -10.50 -3.37 8.08
C ILE A 321 -10.30 -3.25 6.56
N SER A 322 -11.10 -3.96 5.75
CA SER A 322 -10.95 -3.93 4.29
C SER A 322 -12.24 -4.15 3.51
N PHE A 323 -12.41 -3.39 2.41
CA PHE A 323 -13.45 -3.64 1.40
C PHE A 323 -13.41 -5.05 0.76
N ASN A 324 -12.36 -5.86 1.01
CA ASN A 324 -12.34 -7.28 0.64
C ASN A 324 -13.26 -8.16 1.50
N LYS A 325 -13.68 -7.70 2.68
CA LYS A 325 -14.57 -8.43 3.60
C LYS A 325 -15.74 -7.57 4.07
N ASN A 326 -15.50 -6.29 4.34
CA ASN A 326 -16.50 -5.27 4.62
C ASN A 326 -16.98 -4.65 3.29
N ILE A 327 -17.78 -5.36 2.49
CA ILE A 327 -17.91 -5.09 1.05
C ILE A 327 -18.78 -3.87 0.67
N TYR A 328 -19.62 -3.37 1.58
CA TYR A 328 -20.54 -2.24 1.32
C TYR A 328 -20.10 -0.92 2.00
N PRO A 329 -20.53 0.26 1.50
CA PRO A 329 -20.08 1.55 2.02
C PRO A 329 -20.37 1.79 3.52
N ASP A 330 -21.52 1.33 4.00
CA ASP A 330 -21.95 1.36 5.40
C ASP A 330 -21.18 0.37 6.31
N GLU A 331 -20.46 -0.59 5.72
CA GLU A 331 -19.58 -1.51 6.44
C GLU A 331 -18.15 -0.95 6.64
N VAL A 332 -17.80 0.18 6.00
CA VAL A 332 -16.45 0.78 6.08
C VAL A 332 -16.48 2.22 6.59
N VAL A 333 -17.42 3.04 6.14
CA VAL A 333 -17.45 4.47 6.50
C VAL A 333 -17.64 4.73 8.01
N PRO A 334 -18.44 3.97 8.77
CA PRO A 334 -18.52 4.17 10.23
C PRO A 334 -17.18 3.94 10.94
N HIS A 335 -16.33 3.03 10.46
CA HIS A 335 -14.97 2.84 10.98
C HIS A 335 -14.07 4.03 10.66
N LEU A 336 -14.18 4.59 9.45
CA LEU A 336 -13.44 5.81 9.08
C LEU A 336 -13.86 7.02 9.93
N ARG A 337 -15.15 7.15 10.26
CA ARG A 337 -15.64 8.16 11.24
C ARG A 337 -15.04 7.91 12.62
N LEU A 338 -15.11 6.69 13.12
CA LEU A 338 -14.59 6.29 14.42
C LEU A 338 -13.08 6.64 14.57
N LEU A 339 -12.25 6.27 13.59
CA LEU A 339 -10.82 6.58 13.60
C LEU A 339 -10.53 8.10 13.50
N SER A 340 -11.34 8.84 12.75
CA SER A 340 -11.22 10.30 12.60
C SER A 340 -11.64 11.07 13.86
N GLN A 341 -12.71 10.64 14.51
CA GLN A 341 -13.20 11.18 15.78
C GLN A 341 -12.24 10.89 16.93
N GLN A 342 -11.77 9.65 17.04
CA GLN A 342 -10.84 9.21 18.08
C GLN A 342 -9.36 9.54 17.79
N ALA A 343 -9.02 10.18 16.67
CA ALA A 343 -7.65 10.52 16.30
C ALA A 343 -6.87 11.26 17.41
N PHE A 344 -7.57 12.08 18.21
CA PHE A 344 -7.02 12.82 19.36
C PHE A 344 -7.67 12.41 20.69
N GLY A 345 -8.32 11.24 20.73
CA GLY A 345 -9.03 10.71 21.90
C GLY A 345 -8.13 9.96 22.88
N ASN A 346 -8.69 8.99 23.59
CA ASN A 346 -7.92 8.07 24.43
C ASN A 346 -7.83 6.68 23.77
N TYR A 347 -6.65 6.08 23.73
CA TYR A 347 -6.42 4.79 23.08
C TYR A 347 -7.25 3.65 23.70
N ARG A 348 -7.51 3.67 25.00
CA ARG A 348 -8.39 2.67 25.66
C ARG A 348 -9.84 2.80 25.20
N THR A 349 -10.32 4.02 24.99
CA THR A 349 -11.66 4.31 24.46
C THR A 349 -11.77 3.92 22.98
N LEU A 350 -10.78 4.28 22.17
CA LEU A 350 -10.66 3.86 20.77
C LEU A 350 -10.69 2.33 20.63
N LEU A 351 -9.90 1.63 21.44
CA LEU A 351 -9.82 0.17 21.43
C LEU A 351 -11.19 -0.47 21.76
N GLU A 352 -11.95 0.09 22.71
CA GLU A 352 -13.29 -0.41 23.02
C GLU A 352 -14.29 -0.13 21.89
N GLN A 353 -14.28 1.08 21.32
CA GLN A 353 -15.18 1.43 20.23
C GLN A 353 -14.92 0.58 18.99
N VAL A 354 -13.65 0.29 18.66
CA VAL A 354 -13.30 -0.66 17.59
C VAL A 354 -13.75 -2.07 17.94
N THR A 355 -13.50 -2.57 19.17
CA THR A 355 -13.92 -3.92 19.59
C THR A 355 -15.44 -4.11 19.54
N ARG A 356 -16.21 -3.09 19.93
CA ARG A 356 -17.68 -3.09 19.86
C ARG A 356 -18.23 -2.73 18.47
N SER A 357 -17.41 -2.38 17.49
CA SER A 357 -17.90 -1.99 16.15
C SER A 357 -18.40 -3.20 15.35
N ALA A 358 -19.53 -3.06 14.66
CA ALA A 358 -20.02 -4.08 13.74
C ALA A 358 -19.04 -4.34 12.57
N GLN A 359 -18.28 -3.31 12.19
CA GLN A 359 -17.33 -3.31 11.10
C GLN A 359 -16.11 -4.18 11.41
N MET A 360 -15.45 -3.98 12.56
CA MET A 360 -14.38 -4.88 13.02
C MET A 360 -14.94 -6.23 13.46
N GLY A 361 -16.18 -6.26 13.98
CA GLY A 361 -16.94 -7.47 14.30
C GLY A 361 -17.03 -8.44 13.12
N LYS A 362 -17.36 -7.93 11.93
CA LYS A 362 -17.29 -8.67 10.66
C LYS A 362 -15.85 -8.98 10.27
N TYR A 363 -14.95 -8.00 10.33
CA TYR A 363 -13.61 -8.14 9.79
C TYR A 363 -12.81 -9.27 10.48
N LEU A 364 -12.90 -9.38 11.81
CA LEU A 364 -12.18 -10.36 12.63
C LEU A 364 -13.08 -11.40 13.31
N ASP A 365 -14.30 -11.60 12.79
CA ASP A 365 -15.21 -12.69 13.18
C ASP A 365 -15.57 -12.74 14.68
N LEU A 366 -15.58 -11.56 15.32
CA LEU A 366 -16.06 -11.35 16.69
C LEU A 366 -17.60 -11.26 16.72
N ALA A 367 -18.22 -10.79 15.63
CA ALA A 367 -19.66 -10.82 15.48
C ALA A 367 -20.15 -12.26 15.29
N ASN A 368 -21.16 -12.66 16.07
CA ASN A 368 -21.58 -14.06 16.26
C ASN A 368 -20.46 -14.97 16.81
N SER A 369 -19.56 -14.42 17.65
CA SER A 369 -18.62 -15.22 18.45
C SER A 369 -19.35 -15.90 19.62
N ASN A 370 -19.28 -17.23 19.69
CA ASN A 370 -20.02 -18.06 20.65
C ASN A 370 -19.07 -18.83 21.58
N ALA A 371 -19.52 -19.09 22.80
CA ALA A 371 -18.91 -20.00 23.76
C ALA A 371 -18.70 -21.40 23.12
N PRO A 372 -17.57 -22.08 23.38
CA PRO A 372 -17.32 -23.40 22.81
C PRO A 372 -18.39 -24.41 23.22
N ARG A 373 -18.79 -25.27 22.27
CA ARG A 373 -19.63 -26.44 22.52
C ARG A 373 -18.84 -27.71 22.19
N ASN A 374 -19.37 -28.89 22.49
CA ASN A 374 -18.67 -30.17 22.39
C ASN A 374 -17.80 -30.31 21.12
N GLY A 375 -16.47 -30.26 21.29
CA GLY A 375 -15.49 -30.41 20.20
C GLY A 375 -15.11 -29.13 19.43
N SER A 376 -15.70 -27.96 19.75
CA SER A 376 -15.34 -26.66 19.14
C SER A 376 -14.37 -25.86 20.01
N ALA A 377 -13.80 -24.79 19.44
CA ALA A 377 -13.07 -23.74 20.14
C ALA A 377 -13.84 -22.41 20.08
N ALA A 378 -13.36 -21.40 20.80
CA ALA A 378 -13.79 -20.00 20.63
C ALA A 378 -13.09 -19.38 19.41
N ASN A 379 -13.63 -18.29 18.85
CA ASN A 379 -12.99 -17.63 17.72
C ASN A 379 -11.77 -16.81 18.17
N GLU A 380 -10.57 -17.23 17.74
CA GLU A 380 -9.32 -16.60 18.11
C GLU A 380 -8.95 -15.37 17.25
N ASN A 381 -9.62 -15.11 16.13
CA ASN A 381 -9.21 -14.09 15.16
C ASN A 381 -9.07 -12.70 15.80
N PHE A 382 -10.13 -12.17 16.43
CA PHE A 382 -10.04 -10.89 17.12
C PHE A 382 -9.05 -10.91 18.30
N ALA A 383 -9.04 -11.98 19.10
CA ALA A 383 -8.13 -12.12 20.24
C ALA A 383 -6.65 -12.04 19.81
N ARG A 384 -6.32 -12.66 18.67
CA ARG A 384 -4.99 -12.67 18.06
C ARG A 384 -4.57 -11.28 17.59
N GLU A 385 -5.44 -10.53 16.91
CA GLU A 385 -5.10 -9.17 16.46
C GLU A 385 -5.08 -8.15 17.60
N LEU A 386 -5.99 -8.28 18.59
CA LEU A 386 -5.99 -7.50 19.82
C LEU A 386 -4.61 -7.54 20.50
N LEU A 387 -4.06 -8.74 20.65
CA LEU A 387 -2.75 -8.95 21.25
C LEU A 387 -1.60 -8.55 20.30
N GLN A 388 -1.59 -9.01 19.05
CA GLN A 388 -0.41 -8.93 18.17
C GLN A 388 -0.28 -7.62 17.38
N LEU A 389 -1.40 -6.97 17.01
CA LEU A 389 -1.41 -5.75 16.19
C LEU A 389 -1.92 -4.52 16.94
N PHE A 390 -2.88 -4.68 17.86
CA PHE A 390 -3.55 -3.54 18.50
C PHE A 390 -2.96 -3.14 19.85
N THR A 391 -2.23 -4.00 20.57
CA THR A 391 -1.75 -3.67 21.93
C THR A 391 -0.31 -4.04 22.24
N ILE A 392 0.00 -5.33 22.43
CA ILE A 392 1.23 -5.75 23.12
C ILE A 392 2.29 -6.33 22.19
N GLY A 393 1.92 -6.84 21.01
CA GLY A 393 2.85 -7.42 20.05
C GLY A 393 3.44 -8.77 20.49
N LEU A 394 4.16 -9.41 19.56
CA LEU A 394 4.63 -10.80 19.69
C LEU A 394 5.79 -10.99 20.68
N VAL A 395 6.59 -9.95 20.95
CA VAL A 395 7.78 -10.00 21.82
C VAL A 395 7.72 -8.95 22.93
N ARG A 396 8.24 -9.29 24.11
CA ARG A 396 8.33 -8.38 25.26
C ARG A 396 9.24 -7.21 24.93
N LEU A 397 8.84 -6.01 25.35
CA LEU A 397 9.54 -4.77 25.06
C LEU A 397 10.05 -4.14 26.36
N ASN A 398 11.25 -3.58 26.29
CA ASN A 398 11.70 -2.57 27.25
C ASN A 398 10.90 -1.26 27.04
N PRO A 399 10.93 -0.31 28.00
CA PRO A 399 10.25 0.99 27.87
C PRO A 399 10.64 1.80 26.62
N ASP A 400 11.73 1.45 25.95
CA ASP A 400 12.25 2.06 24.72
C ASP A 400 11.97 1.25 23.45
N GLY A 401 11.13 0.22 23.53
CA GLY A 401 10.74 -0.60 22.39
C GLY A 401 11.85 -1.50 21.84
N THR A 402 12.99 -1.63 22.53
CA THR A 402 13.93 -2.72 22.28
C THR A 402 13.35 -4.04 22.80
N PRO A 403 13.56 -5.18 22.12
CA PRO A 403 13.11 -6.48 22.63
C PRO A 403 13.84 -6.87 23.91
N GLN A 404 13.11 -7.41 24.89
CA GLN A 404 13.72 -8.16 25.98
C GLN A 404 14.28 -9.48 25.42
N LEU A 405 15.52 -9.81 25.78
CA LEU A 405 16.20 -11.02 25.32
C LEU A 405 16.35 -12.03 26.46
N ASP A 406 16.28 -13.32 26.12
CA ASP A 406 16.63 -14.41 27.04
C ASP A 406 18.17 -14.57 27.17
N ALA A 407 18.61 -15.51 28.03
CA ALA A 407 20.03 -15.81 28.25
C ALA A 407 20.77 -16.37 27.01
N SER A 408 20.04 -16.69 25.91
CA SER A 408 20.59 -17.09 24.61
C SER A 408 20.51 -15.98 23.56
N GLY A 409 20.14 -14.76 23.94
CA GLY A 409 20.03 -13.59 23.06
C GLY A 409 18.77 -13.56 22.20
N ARG A 410 17.74 -14.38 22.49
CA ARG A 410 16.52 -14.47 21.69
C ARG A 410 15.41 -13.58 22.26
N PRO A 411 14.61 -12.89 21.43
CA PRO A 411 13.46 -12.13 21.91
C PRO A 411 12.46 -12.97 22.70
N VAL A 412 12.16 -12.56 23.93
CA VAL A 412 11.20 -13.26 24.81
C VAL A 412 9.78 -13.04 24.28
N PRO A 413 8.98 -14.11 24.03
CA PRO A 413 7.59 -13.96 23.61
C PRO A 413 6.75 -13.22 24.66
N THR A 414 5.82 -12.39 24.19
CA THR A 414 4.86 -11.74 25.09
C THR A 414 3.87 -12.74 25.69
N TYR A 415 3.41 -13.68 24.87
CA TYR A 415 2.34 -14.64 25.19
C TYR A 415 2.43 -15.92 24.33
N ASP A 416 1.54 -16.86 24.59
CA ASP A 416 1.41 -18.19 23.96
C ASP A 416 -0.01 -18.48 23.46
N GLN A 417 -0.29 -19.71 22.99
CA GLN A 417 -1.63 -20.09 22.54
C GLN A 417 -2.64 -20.12 23.69
N ALA A 418 -2.24 -20.54 24.90
CA ALA A 418 -3.13 -20.57 26.05
C ALA A 418 -3.65 -19.15 26.37
N THR A 419 -2.78 -18.14 26.30
CA THR A 419 -3.16 -16.72 26.42
C THR A 419 -4.18 -16.32 25.35
N ILE A 420 -3.95 -16.65 24.07
CA ILE A 420 -4.89 -16.33 22.98
C ILE A 420 -6.25 -16.99 23.23
N GLN A 421 -6.27 -18.26 23.64
CA GLN A 421 -7.50 -19.01 23.93
C GLN A 421 -8.26 -18.44 25.12
N GLN A 422 -7.56 -18.04 26.18
CA GLN A 422 -8.16 -17.44 27.38
C GLN A 422 -8.75 -16.05 27.08
N VAL A 423 -8.09 -15.25 26.23
CA VAL A 423 -8.63 -13.97 25.72
C VAL A 423 -9.81 -14.23 24.77
N ALA A 424 -9.74 -15.23 23.89
CA ALA A 424 -10.83 -15.59 22.98
C ALA A 424 -12.10 -16.02 23.74
N LEU A 425 -11.96 -16.78 24.84
CA LEU A 425 -13.07 -17.13 25.73
C LEU A 425 -13.71 -15.90 26.37
N ALA A 426 -12.91 -14.96 26.88
CA ALA A 426 -13.41 -13.70 27.46
C ALA A 426 -14.08 -12.77 26.41
N LEU A 427 -13.80 -12.97 25.12
CA LEU A 427 -14.39 -12.23 24.00
C LEU A 427 -15.51 -13.01 23.27
N THR A 428 -16.03 -14.09 23.86
CA THR A 428 -17.27 -14.73 23.37
C THR A 428 -18.52 -13.92 23.77
N GLY A 429 -19.63 -14.11 23.05
CA GLY A 429 -20.94 -13.56 23.43
C GLY A 429 -21.43 -12.37 22.60
N TRP A 430 -20.75 -11.98 21.51
CA TRP A 430 -21.06 -10.75 20.76
C TRP A 430 -21.81 -11.03 19.44
N THR A 431 -22.78 -10.19 19.11
CA THR A 431 -23.65 -10.33 17.91
C THR A 431 -24.06 -8.95 17.37
N TYR A 432 -24.55 -8.89 16.13
CA TYR A 432 -25.12 -7.67 15.54
C TYR A 432 -26.44 -7.27 16.24
N GLN A 433 -26.91 -6.03 16.01
CA GLN A 433 -28.18 -5.57 16.57
C GLN A 433 -29.38 -6.31 15.99
N GLY A 434 -30.22 -6.85 16.89
CA GLY A 434 -31.43 -7.61 16.58
C GLY A 434 -31.97 -8.30 17.84
N ALA A 435 -33.01 -9.13 17.69
CA ALA A 435 -33.67 -9.84 18.78
C ALA A 435 -33.18 -11.30 18.98
N GLY A 436 -32.48 -11.88 18.01
CA GLY A 436 -31.99 -13.26 18.07
C GLY A 436 -30.80 -13.45 19.01
N THR A 437 -30.39 -14.71 19.21
CA THR A 437 -29.15 -15.08 19.92
C THR A 437 -27.93 -14.81 19.04
N ASN A 438 -27.97 -15.25 17.78
CA ASN A 438 -27.09 -14.76 16.72
C ASN A 438 -27.97 -14.02 15.70
N ASN A 439 -27.50 -12.88 15.19
CA ASN A 439 -28.27 -12.00 14.31
C ASN A 439 -27.60 -11.92 12.93
N TRP A 440 -28.40 -11.56 11.91
CA TRP A 440 -27.87 -11.17 10.60
C TRP A 440 -27.11 -9.85 10.69
N GLU A 441 -26.29 -9.58 9.68
CA GLU A 441 -25.41 -8.42 9.65
C GLU A 441 -26.19 -7.10 9.70
N ASN A 442 -25.79 -6.21 10.61
CA ASN A 442 -26.46 -4.93 10.84
C ASN A 442 -25.43 -3.90 11.33
N PHE A 443 -25.17 -2.89 10.49
CA PHE A 443 -24.12 -1.88 10.70
C PHE A 443 -24.64 -0.54 11.24
N THR A 444 -25.95 -0.46 11.53
CA THR A 444 -26.60 0.77 12.04
C THR A 444 -26.15 1.17 13.45
N GLY A 445 -25.48 0.29 14.18
CA GLY A 445 -24.91 0.56 15.50
C GLY A 445 -23.85 -0.46 15.92
N PRO A 446 -23.36 -0.39 17.18
CA PRO A 446 -22.38 -1.34 17.70
C PRO A 446 -22.97 -2.75 17.89
N LEU A 447 -22.08 -3.73 18.01
CA LEU A 447 -22.41 -5.08 18.48
C LEU A 447 -23.05 -5.02 19.87
N VAL A 448 -23.97 -5.96 20.10
CA VAL A 448 -24.64 -6.19 21.39
C VAL A 448 -24.23 -7.56 21.93
N PHE A 449 -24.16 -7.68 23.26
CA PHE A 449 -23.82 -8.94 23.91
C PHE A 449 -25.03 -9.87 24.09
N ARG A 450 -24.73 -11.13 24.37
CA ARG A 450 -25.64 -12.25 24.63
C ARG A 450 -24.98 -13.22 25.60
N GLU A 451 -25.38 -13.19 26.86
CA GLU A 451 -24.81 -14.07 27.90
C GLU A 451 -24.99 -15.57 27.57
N ILE A 452 -26.07 -15.95 26.88
CA ILE A 452 -26.30 -17.32 26.38
C ILE A 452 -25.26 -17.79 25.34
N ASN A 453 -24.50 -16.86 24.76
CA ASN A 453 -23.39 -17.11 23.84
C ASN A 453 -22.02 -16.83 24.48
N HIS A 454 -21.95 -16.41 25.76
CA HIS A 454 -20.68 -16.11 26.45
C HIS A 454 -20.22 -17.30 27.29
N ASP A 455 -18.91 -17.50 27.41
CA ASP A 455 -18.32 -18.53 28.26
C ASP A 455 -18.28 -18.06 29.72
N PRO A 456 -19.01 -18.69 30.67
CA PRO A 456 -19.15 -18.16 32.03
C PRO A 456 -17.97 -18.51 32.96
N ARG A 457 -16.94 -19.20 32.48
CA ARG A 457 -15.84 -19.69 33.32
C ARG A 457 -14.89 -18.57 33.76
N GLU A 458 -14.02 -18.87 34.72
CA GLU A 458 -12.87 -18.02 35.04
C GLU A 458 -11.90 -18.00 33.84
N LYS A 459 -11.26 -16.85 33.57
CA LYS A 459 -10.17 -16.75 32.58
C LYS A 459 -8.90 -16.19 33.20
N ARG A 460 -7.74 -16.67 32.75
CA ARG A 460 -6.41 -16.26 33.23
C ARG A 460 -5.46 -16.01 32.06
N PHE A 461 -4.95 -14.79 31.93
CA PHE A 461 -4.03 -14.38 30.87
C PHE A 461 -3.21 -13.16 31.29
N LEU A 462 -1.95 -13.06 30.86
CA LEU A 462 -1.08 -11.90 31.09
C LEU A 462 -0.91 -11.47 32.58
N GLY A 463 -1.17 -12.36 33.53
CA GLY A 463 -1.20 -12.07 34.97
C GLY A 463 -2.56 -11.58 35.51
N CYS A 464 -3.52 -11.30 34.63
CA CYS A 464 -4.89 -10.93 34.95
C CYS A 464 -5.75 -12.19 35.24
N VAL A 465 -6.77 -12.03 36.09
CA VAL A 465 -7.78 -13.05 36.41
C VAL A 465 -9.15 -12.42 36.24
N LEU A 466 -10.01 -13.03 35.43
CA LEU A 466 -11.39 -12.63 35.21
C LEU A 466 -12.29 -13.62 35.96
N PRO A 467 -13.02 -13.19 37.02
CA PRO A 467 -13.88 -14.06 37.82
C PRO A 467 -14.94 -14.81 37.00
N PRO A 468 -15.32 -16.03 37.40
CA PRO A 468 -16.42 -16.74 36.76
C PRO A 468 -17.75 -15.99 36.94
N GLY A 469 -18.61 -16.03 35.93
CA GLY A 469 -19.98 -15.52 36.00
C GLY A 469 -20.16 -14.00 35.99
N GLN A 470 -19.12 -13.19 35.78
CA GLN A 470 -19.24 -11.71 35.79
C GLN A 470 -19.93 -11.11 34.54
N GLY A 471 -20.13 -11.91 33.48
CA GLY A 471 -20.87 -11.53 32.27
C GLY A 471 -20.02 -10.88 31.17
N ALA A 472 -20.49 -11.00 29.92
CA ALA A 472 -19.74 -10.69 28.71
C ALA A 472 -19.21 -9.24 28.62
N GLU A 473 -19.99 -8.27 29.11
CA GLU A 473 -19.56 -6.86 29.11
C GLU A 473 -18.48 -6.57 30.16
N ALA A 474 -18.54 -7.20 31.34
CA ALA A 474 -17.50 -7.08 32.35
C ALA A 474 -16.21 -7.77 31.91
N ASP A 475 -16.34 -8.94 31.29
CA ASP A 475 -15.24 -9.71 30.71
C ASP A 475 -14.52 -8.97 29.57
N LEU A 476 -15.28 -8.37 28.64
CA LEU A 476 -14.73 -7.50 27.60
C LEU A 476 -13.92 -6.36 28.23
N ARG A 477 -14.52 -5.62 29.17
CA ARG A 477 -13.88 -4.46 29.80
C ARG A 477 -12.60 -4.86 30.53
N ALA A 478 -12.65 -5.90 31.36
CA ALA A 478 -11.49 -6.42 32.09
C ALA A 478 -10.38 -6.93 31.15
N THR A 479 -10.74 -7.56 30.03
CA THR A 479 -9.80 -7.97 28.98
C THR A 479 -9.09 -6.77 28.36
N LEU A 480 -9.84 -5.74 27.95
CA LEU A 480 -9.29 -4.52 27.36
C LEU A 480 -8.45 -3.72 28.36
N ASP A 481 -8.88 -3.64 29.62
CA ASP A 481 -8.12 -2.99 30.71
C ASP A 481 -6.80 -3.72 30.97
N CYS A 482 -6.80 -5.07 30.96
CA CYS A 482 -5.60 -5.88 31.11
C CYS A 482 -4.57 -5.60 30.01
N VAL A 483 -4.95 -5.70 28.74
CA VAL A 483 -4.02 -5.47 27.61
C VAL A 483 -3.60 -3.99 27.48
N PHE A 484 -4.46 -3.04 27.86
CA PHE A 484 -4.11 -1.62 27.85
C PHE A 484 -3.08 -1.24 28.92
N ASN A 485 -3.18 -1.84 30.12
CA ASN A 485 -2.25 -1.58 31.22
C ASN A 485 -0.96 -2.41 31.15
N HIS A 486 -0.93 -3.47 30.33
CA HIS A 486 0.27 -4.28 30.09
C HIS A 486 1.50 -3.42 29.69
N PRO A 487 2.73 -3.72 30.19
CA PRO A 487 3.90 -2.87 29.98
C PRO A 487 4.27 -2.60 28.51
N ASN A 488 4.14 -3.60 27.62
CA ASN A 488 4.47 -3.43 26.19
C ASN A 488 3.64 -2.33 25.49
N THR A 489 2.42 -2.04 25.94
CA THR A 489 1.45 -1.28 25.13
C THR A 489 1.90 0.16 24.85
N GLY A 490 2.56 0.81 25.80
CA GLY A 490 3.15 2.13 25.59
C GLY A 490 4.25 2.12 24.52
N PRO A 491 5.35 1.36 24.72
CA PRO A 491 6.43 1.22 23.74
C PRO A 491 5.98 0.72 22.36
N PHE A 492 5.02 -0.20 22.30
CA PHE A 492 4.45 -0.72 21.06
C PHE A 492 3.70 0.39 20.29
N ILE A 493 2.73 1.05 20.92
CA ILE A 493 1.96 2.13 20.27
C ILE A 493 2.85 3.33 19.92
N ALA A 494 3.80 3.69 20.77
CA ALA A 494 4.83 4.69 20.47
C ALA A 494 5.60 4.32 19.19
N GLN A 495 6.20 3.13 19.13
CA GLN A 495 6.98 2.68 17.96
C GLN A 495 6.11 2.58 16.69
N ARG A 496 4.84 2.19 16.81
CA ARG A 496 3.89 2.17 15.68
C ARG A 496 3.58 3.57 15.15
N LEU A 497 3.22 4.52 16.02
CA LEU A 497 2.89 5.89 15.63
C LEU A 497 4.10 6.63 15.04
N ILE A 498 5.28 6.48 15.63
CA ILE A 498 6.53 7.07 15.10
C ILE A 498 6.84 6.54 13.70
N ARG A 499 6.64 5.23 13.45
CA ARG A 499 6.84 4.65 12.10
C ARG A 499 5.82 5.14 11.08
N GLN A 500 4.57 5.31 11.46
CA GLN A 500 3.51 5.78 10.57
C GLN A 500 3.57 7.29 10.29
N LEU A 501 4.08 8.10 11.22
CA LEU A 501 4.13 9.56 11.07
C LEU A 501 5.51 10.08 10.62
N VAL A 502 6.62 9.55 11.16
CA VAL A 502 7.95 10.20 11.10
C VAL A 502 8.98 9.38 10.34
N LYS A 503 9.41 8.22 10.86
CA LYS A 503 10.58 7.46 10.35
C LYS A 503 10.49 5.98 10.65
N SER A 504 10.94 5.13 9.72
CA SER A 504 10.83 3.67 9.85
C SER A 504 11.77 3.09 10.93
N ASN A 505 12.88 3.77 11.25
CA ASN A 505 13.89 3.36 12.23
C ASN A 505 14.18 4.46 13.28
N PRO A 506 13.27 4.73 14.24
CA PRO A 506 13.55 5.64 15.35
C PRO A 506 14.53 5.03 16.35
N SER A 507 15.26 5.86 17.10
CA SER A 507 16.09 5.35 18.21
C SER A 507 15.23 4.81 19.37
N PRO A 508 15.81 3.96 20.24
CA PRO A 508 15.16 3.56 21.49
C PRO A 508 14.76 4.78 22.33
N ASP A 509 15.61 5.79 22.44
CA ASP A 509 15.38 6.95 23.31
C ASP A 509 14.15 7.77 22.89
N TYR A 510 13.91 7.90 21.59
CA TYR A 510 12.71 8.54 21.05
C TYR A 510 11.45 7.71 21.34
N VAL A 511 11.50 6.38 21.13
CA VAL A 511 10.40 5.49 21.54
C VAL A 511 10.14 5.59 23.04
N ARG A 512 11.19 5.70 23.88
CA ARG A 512 11.09 5.84 25.34
C ARG A 512 10.35 7.11 25.76
N ARG A 513 10.69 8.26 25.16
CA ARG A 513 10.03 9.56 25.45
C ARG A 513 8.55 9.53 25.07
N VAL A 514 8.20 9.00 23.90
CA VAL A 514 6.80 8.88 23.47
C VAL A 514 6.03 7.85 24.33
N ALA A 515 6.67 6.73 24.70
CA ALA A 515 6.08 5.73 25.58
C ALA A 515 5.81 6.25 27.00
N GLN A 516 6.66 7.15 27.51
CA GLN A 516 6.43 7.84 28.78
C GLN A 516 5.20 8.75 28.71
N VAL A 517 5.03 9.53 27.63
CA VAL A 517 3.84 10.38 27.43
C VAL A 517 2.56 9.54 27.23
N PHE A 518 2.65 8.39 26.56
CA PHE A 518 1.54 7.43 26.52
C PHE A 518 1.23 6.83 27.90
N ALA A 519 2.25 6.59 28.74
CA ALA A 519 2.04 6.09 30.09
C ALA A 519 1.38 7.12 31.02
N ASN A 520 1.73 8.41 30.87
CA ASN A 520 1.17 9.54 31.60
C ASN A 520 1.35 10.83 30.77
N ASN A 521 0.25 11.48 30.38
CA ASN A 521 0.25 12.71 29.58
C ASN A 521 0.73 13.99 30.32
N GLY A 522 1.20 13.87 31.57
CA GLY A 522 1.53 14.98 32.47
C GLY A 522 0.42 15.28 33.49
N SER A 523 -0.80 14.80 33.26
CA SER A 523 -1.97 14.98 34.13
C SER A 523 -2.50 13.65 34.70
N GLY A 524 -1.69 12.59 34.68
CA GLY A 524 -2.04 11.25 35.16
C GLY A 524 -2.83 10.39 34.17
N VAL A 525 -3.14 10.90 32.97
CA VAL A 525 -3.95 10.16 31.98
C VAL A 525 -3.04 9.30 31.10
N ARG A 526 -3.20 7.98 31.20
CA ARG A 526 -2.60 6.99 30.29
C ARG A 526 -3.38 6.96 28.96
N GLY A 527 -2.68 6.81 27.84
CA GLY A 527 -3.27 6.56 26.52
C GLY A 527 -3.85 7.79 25.80
N ASP A 528 -3.57 9.00 26.25
CA ASP A 528 -3.95 10.25 25.57
C ASP A 528 -3.27 10.34 24.20
N LEU A 529 -4.04 10.22 23.11
CA LEU A 529 -3.51 10.27 21.75
C LEU A 529 -3.15 11.69 21.32
N ARG A 530 -3.79 12.73 21.86
CA ARG A 530 -3.42 14.13 21.58
C ARG A 530 -2.02 14.42 22.12
N ALA A 531 -1.75 14.01 23.36
CA ALA A 531 -0.44 14.13 23.98
C ALA A 531 0.60 13.23 23.29
N THR A 532 0.26 11.97 23.03
CA THR A 532 1.17 11.02 22.36
C THR A 532 1.55 11.48 20.95
N VAL A 533 0.59 11.93 20.14
CA VAL A 533 0.85 12.48 18.79
C VAL A 533 1.67 13.76 18.84
N ARG A 534 1.46 14.65 19.82
CA ARG A 534 2.36 15.81 20.01
C ARG A 534 3.78 15.32 20.31
N ALA A 535 3.96 14.42 21.26
CA ALA A 535 5.27 13.89 21.62
C ALA A 535 6.02 13.26 20.44
N VAL A 536 5.30 12.56 19.54
CA VAL A 536 5.87 12.10 18.25
C VAL A 536 6.30 13.28 17.37
N LEU A 537 5.43 14.26 17.15
CA LEU A 537 5.67 15.33 16.18
C LEU A 537 6.59 16.47 16.65
N VAL A 538 6.94 16.54 17.95
CA VAL A 538 7.84 17.58 18.49
C VAL A 538 9.18 17.04 19.01
N ASP A 539 9.40 15.72 18.94
CA ASP A 539 10.66 15.10 19.37
C ASP A 539 11.88 15.63 18.59
N ALA A 540 13.03 15.74 19.27
CA ALA A 540 14.28 16.17 18.66
C ALA A 540 14.67 15.35 17.40
N GLU A 541 14.40 14.05 17.37
CA GLU A 541 14.60 13.24 16.15
C GLU A 541 13.61 13.58 15.04
N ALA A 542 12.34 13.85 15.37
CA ALA A 542 11.33 14.25 14.41
C ALA A 542 11.55 15.67 13.88
N ARG A 543 12.38 16.48 14.54
CA ARG A 543 12.72 17.86 14.16
C ARG A 543 14.11 18.02 13.54
N ASN A 544 15.03 17.08 13.74
CA ASN A 544 16.39 17.11 13.19
C ASN A 544 16.44 17.40 11.68
N ASP A 545 17.19 18.42 11.28
CA ASP A 545 17.37 18.78 9.86
C ASP A 545 18.40 17.91 9.11
N SER A 546 19.26 17.19 9.83
CA SER A 546 20.32 16.34 9.26
C SER A 546 19.87 14.88 9.12
N ALA A 547 19.34 14.52 7.95
CA ALA A 547 18.95 13.13 7.64
C ALA A 547 20.17 12.21 7.42
N GLY A 548 20.22 11.08 8.13
CA GLY A 548 21.23 10.04 7.93
C GLY A 548 20.86 9.02 6.83
N LEU A 549 21.83 8.18 6.43
CA LEU A 549 21.63 7.11 5.42
C LEU A 549 20.49 6.13 5.74
N ASN A 550 20.22 5.90 7.02
CA ASN A 550 19.21 4.94 7.51
C ASN A 550 17.91 5.64 7.99
N ASP A 551 17.76 6.94 7.69
CA ASP A 551 16.75 7.82 8.29
C ASP A 551 15.54 8.06 7.38
N GLY A 552 14.44 8.55 7.96
CA GLY A 552 13.17 8.77 7.28
C GLY A 552 12.33 7.51 7.07
N ARG A 553 11.39 7.60 6.13
CA ARG A 553 10.50 6.51 5.66
C ARG A 553 10.16 6.73 4.18
N LEU A 554 10.00 5.65 3.41
CA LEU A 554 9.43 5.77 2.06
C LEU A 554 7.97 6.22 2.18
N ARG A 555 7.55 7.25 1.43
CA ARG A 555 6.12 7.55 1.28
C ARG A 555 5.47 6.39 0.52
N ASP A 556 4.38 5.83 1.05
CA ASP A 556 3.54 4.91 0.28
C ASP A 556 2.94 5.62 -0.96
N ALA A 557 2.33 4.89 -1.89
CA ALA A 557 1.89 5.47 -3.16
C ALA A 557 0.84 6.58 -2.94
N ILE A 558 -0.13 6.35 -2.05
CA ILE A 558 -1.15 7.34 -1.70
C ILE A 558 -0.48 8.59 -1.08
N GLN A 559 0.42 8.43 -0.10
CA GLN A 559 1.08 9.59 0.53
C GLN A 559 1.98 10.36 -0.46
N HIS A 560 2.74 9.68 -1.34
CA HIS A 560 3.60 10.32 -2.32
C HIS A 560 2.77 11.16 -3.31
N VAL A 561 1.70 10.59 -3.87
CA VAL A 561 0.84 11.30 -4.84
C VAL A 561 0.07 12.45 -4.17
N ALA A 562 -0.44 12.26 -2.94
CA ALA A 562 -1.10 13.32 -2.19
C ALA A 562 -0.17 14.51 -1.87
N ALA A 563 1.06 14.23 -1.42
CA ALA A 563 2.08 15.24 -1.17
C ALA A 563 2.50 15.98 -2.44
N THR A 564 2.61 15.27 -3.57
CA THR A 564 2.89 15.87 -4.88
C THR A 564 1.80 16.88 -5.26
N ALA A 565 0.53 16.47 -5.23
CA ALA A 565 -0.58 17.33 -5.62
C ALA A 565 -0.66 18.59 -4.74
N ARG A 566 -0.43 18.45 -3.42
CA ARG A 566 -0.40 19.57 -2.46
C ARG A 566 0.78 20.50 -2.65
N ALA A 567 1.99 19.97 -2.86
CA ALA A 567 3.18 20.78 -3.13
C ALA A 567 3.05 21.57 -4.44
N LEU A 568 2.31 21.03 -5.42
CA LEU A 568 1.91 21.71 -6.66
C LEU A 568 0.57 22.45 -6.54
N GLY A 569 0.18 22.93 -5.36
CA GLY A 569 -0.91 23.89 -5.19
C GLY A 569 -2.35 23.33 -5.26
N GLY A 570 -2.54 22.02 -5.20
CA GLY A 570 -3.87 21.42 -5.23
C GLY A 570 -3.98 20.05 -4.55
N GLY A 571 -4.62 19.09 -5.23
CA GLY A 571 -5.13 17.88 -4.61
C GLY A 571 -5.94 17.01 -5.56
N PHE A 572 -6.48 15.89 -5.08
CA PHE A 572 -7.40 15.05 -5.85
C PHE A 572 -8.74 15.76 -6.08
N LEU A 573 -9.33 15.60 -7.26
CA LEU A 573 -10.67 16.11 -7.55
C LEU A 573 -11.75 15.27 -6.83
N PRO A 574 -12.93 15.82 -6.51
CA PRO A 574 -14.02 15.07 -5.86
C PRO A 574 -14.43 13.82 -6.65
N THR A 575 -14.42 13.92 -7.97
CA THR A 575 -14.54 12.79 -8.90
C THR A 575 -13.16 12.52 -9.50
N ASN A 576 -12.66 11.30 -9.38
CA ASN A 576 -11.35 10.88 -9.87
C ASN A 576 -11.34 9.38 -10.22
N ALA A 577 -10.42 8.93 -11.08
CA ALA A 577 -10.22 7.52 -11.42
C ALA A 577 -9.18 6.81 -10.54
N VAL A 578 -8.31 7.58 -9.87
CA VAL A 578 -7.00 7.18 -9.29
C VAL A 578 -7.00 5.95 -8.38
N THR A 579 -8.15 5.55 -7.83
CA THR A 579 -8.35 4.26 -7.16
C THR A 579 -7.83 3.08 -8.01
N TRP A 580 -7.99 3.12 -9.33
CA TRP A 580 -7.50 2.10 -10.25
C TRP A 580 -5.96 2.12 -10.36
N GLU A 581 -5.38 3.29 -10.57
CA GLU A 581 -3.93 3.53 -10.62
C GLU A 581 -3.23 3.11 -9.31
N PHE A 582 -3.86 3.34 -8.16
CA PHE A 582 -3.39 2.83 -6.86
C PHE A 582 -3.53 1.30 -6.72
N SER A 583 -4.54 0.68 -7.34
CA SER A 583 -4.68 -0.79 -7.35
C SER A 583 -3.57 -1.50 -8.15
N LEU A 584 -3.05 -0.84 -9.19
CA LEU A 584 -1.87 -1.29 -9.94
C LEU A 584 -0.59 -1.22 -9.10
N MET A 585 -0.52 -0.29 -8.14
CA MET A 585 0.57 -0.15 -7.15
C MET A 585 0.33 -0.93 -5.84
N ALA A 586 -0.51 -1.97 -5.87
CA ALA A 586 -0.84 -2.84 -4.73
C ALA A 586 -1.41 -2.11 -3.49
N GLN A 587 -1.96 -0.90 -3.68
CA GLN A 587 -2.46 -0.03 -2.60
C GLN A 587 -3.86 0.53 -2.92
N GLU A 588 -4.79 -0.30 -3.42
CA GLU A 588 -6.18 0.11 -3.69
C GLU A 588 -6.81 0.75 -2.43
N PRO A 589 -7.26 2.02 -2.48
CA PRO A 589 -7.77 2.74 -1.33
C PRO A 589 -8.86 1.97 -0.58
N LEU A 590 -8.69 1.82 0.74
CA LEU A 590 -9.62 1.13 1.65
C LEU A 590 -9.77 -0.38 1.41
N THR A 591 -8.92 -0.97 0.56
CA THR A 591 -8.90 -2.41 0.24
C THR A 591 -7.56 -3.08 0.63
N PRO A 592 -7.08 -2.97 1.88
CA PRO A 592 -5.87 -3.68 2.30
C PRO A 592 -6.06 -5.21 2.22
N PRO A 593 -5.05 -5.98 1.81
CA PRO A 593 -5.16 -7.42 1.58
C PRO A 593 -5.12 -8.27 2.86
N SER A 594 -4.74 -7.70 4.00
CA SER A 594 -4.52 -8.46 5.24
C SER A 594 -4.78 -7.63 6.49
N VAL A 595 -4.89 -8.31 7.64
CA VAL A 595 -4.98 -7.69 8.98
C VAL A 595 -3.81 -6.76 9.30
N PHE A 596 -2.66 -6.95 8.65
CA PHE A 596 -1.47 -6.09 8.79
C PHE A 596 -1.53 -4.80 7.97
N GLY A 597 -2.59 -4.58 7.18
CA GLY A 597 -2.72 -3.47 6.23
C GLY A 597 -2.18 -3.84 4.85
N PHE A 598 -1.72 -2.83 4.10
CA PHE A 598 -1.13 -2.98 2.75
C PHE A 598 0.25 -3.63 2.77
N TYR A 599 1.00 -3.43 3.85
CA TYR A 599 2.36 -3.91 4.04
C TYR A 599 2.57 -4.32 5.50
N SER A 600 3.37 -5.35 5.74
CA SER A 600 3.68 -5.82 7.09
C SER A 600 4.51 -4.78 7.83
N PRO A 601 4.06 -4.29 9.01
CA PRO A 601 4.87 -3.40 9.85
C PRO A 601 6.01 -4.15 10.58
N LEU A 602 6.33 -5.37 10.14
CA LEU A 602 7.49 -6.18 10.52
C LEU A 602 8.49 -6.37 9.35
N PHE A 603 8.17 -5.94 8.13
CA PHE A 603 9.05 -6.09 6.97
C PHE A 603 10.41 -5.39 7.17
N ARG A 604 11.44 -5.90 6.47
CA ARG A 604 12.83 -5.44 6.52
C ARG A 604 13.36 -5.28 5.11
N LEU A 605 14.16 -4.24 4.88
CA LEU A 605 14.88 -4.11 3.61
C LEU A 605 15.82 -5.31 3.42
N PRO A 606 15.73 -6.06 2.30
CA PRO A 606 16.59 -7.22 2.05
C PRO A 606 18.08 -6.89 2.23
N GLN A 607 18.84 -7.87 2.73
CA GLN A 607 20.27 -7.73 3.06
C GLN A 607 20.60 -6.71 4.17
N THR A 608 19.60 -6.16 4.88
CA THR A 608 19.80 -5.24 6.02
C THR A 608 18.98 -5.65 7.25
N THR A 609 19.23 -4.98 8.38
CA THR A 609 18.40 -5.06 9.59
C THR A 609 17.32 -3.98 9.69
N LEU A 610 17.25 -3.07 8.70
CA LEU A 610 16.40 -1.87 8.73
C LEU A 610 14.92 -2.22 8.50
N ALA A 611 14.04 -1.69 9.35
CA ALA A 611 12.61 -1.66 9.06
C ALA A 611 12.34 -0.61 7.98
N ALA A 612 11.59 -0.98 6.95
CA ALA A 612 11.01 -0.03 6.00
C ALA A 612 9.73 -0.65 5.39
N PRO A 613 8.64 -0.77 6.17
CA PRO A 613 7.44 -1.51 5.78
C PRO A 613 6.91 -1.19 4.39
N GLU A 614 6.92 0.09 4.03
CA GLU A 614 6.40 0.64 2.79
C GLU A 614 7.10 0.10 1.53
N PHE A 615 8.35 -0.37 1.65
CA PHE A 615 9.09 -0.99 0.54
C PHE A 615 8.56 -2.36 0.14
N GLN A 616 7.76 -3.04 0.98
CA GLN A 616 7.18 -4.35 0.63
C GLN A 616 6.25 -4.29 -0.59
N ILE A 617 5.71 -3.11 -0.90
CA ILE A 617 4.85 -2.85 -2.07
C ILE A 617 5.49 -1.87 -3.07
N TYR A 618 6.83 -1.73 -3.03
CA TYR A 618 7.58 -0.83 -3.91
C TYR A 618 8.70 -1.57 -4.64
N THR A 619 8.31 -2.47 -5.55
CA THR A 619 9.25 -3.14 -6.46
C THR A 619 9.56 -2.23 -7.68
N PRO A 620 10.52 -2.58 -8.55
CA PRO A 620 10.78 -1.84 -9.78
C PRO A 620 9.53 -1.64 -10.65
N THR A 621 8.59 -2.60 -10.66
CA THR A 621 7.31 -2.50 -11.38
C THR A 621 6.45 -1.36 -10.83
N GLU A 622 6.21 -1.34 -9.51
CA GLU A 622 5.43 -0.29 -8.85
C GLU A 622 6.14 1.07 -8.84
N ALA A 623 7.48 1.10 -8.91
CA ALA A 623 8.23 2.33 -9.10
C ALA A 623 7.98 2.97 -10.48
N VAL A 624 7.98 2.17 -11.56
CA VAL A 624 7.63 2.64 -12.92
C VAL A 624 6.16 3.07 -12.99
N LEU A 625 5.24 2.31 -12.38
CA LEU A 625 3.82 2.67 -12.32
C LEU A 625 3.59 4.00 -11.58
N ARG A 626 4.30 4.23 -10.47
CA ARG A 626 4.25 5.50 -9.74
C ARG A 626 4.80 6.65 -10.60
N GLY A 627 5.87 6.42 -11.36
CA GLY A 627 6.38 7.36 -12.35
C GLY A 627 5.33 7.74 -13.40
N ASN A 628 4.65 6.74 -13.99
CA ASN A 628 3.58 7.00 -14.97
C ASN A 628 2.45 7.86 -14.39
N MET A 629 2.04 7.63 -13.14
CA MET A 629 1.01 8.41 -12.45
C MET A 629 1.46 9.85 -12.15
N LEU A 630 2.73 10.04 -11.73
CA LEU A 630 3.33 11.36 -11.53
C LEU A 630 3.44 12.14 -12.87
N TRP A 631 3.76 11.46 -13.97
CA TRP A 631 3.76 12.08 -15.30
C TRP A 631 2.36 12.52 -15.72
N GLN A 632 1.36 11.64 -15.57
CA GLN A 632 -0.06 11.98 -15.83
C GLN A 632 -0.52 13.19 -15.00
N MET A 633 -0.05 13.36 -13.76
CA MET A 633 -0.37 14.54 -12.94
C MET A 633 0.13 15.83 -13.58
N LEU A 634 1.33 15.83 -14.15
CA LEU A 634 1.93 17.01 -14.78
C LEU A 634 1.31 17.33 -16.15
N VAL A 635 0.93 16.31 -16.94
CA VAL A 635 0.41 16.53 -18.31
C VAL A 635 -1.11 16.56 -18.43
N GLN A 636 -1.85 16.13 -17.40
CA GLN A 636 -3.32 16.19 -17.34
C GLN A 636 -3.82 16.78 -15.99
N PRO A 637 -3.49 18.06 -15.68
CA PRO A 637 -3.69 18.69 -14.36
C PRO A 637 -5.15 19.06 -14.02
N GLY A 638 -6.12 18.39 -14.64
CA GLY A 638 -7.56 18.58 -14.41
C GLY A 638 -8.43 17.33 -14.62
N ALA A 639 -7.83 16.14 -14.84
CA ALA A 639 -8.59 14.90 -15.07
C ALA A 639 -8.92 14.16 -13.76
N ASN A 640 -7.93 14.04 -12.87
CA ASN A 640 -7.96 13.25 -11.63
C ASN A 640 -7.63 14.11 -10.38
N TRP A 641 -7.04 15.26 -10.61
CA TRP A 641 -6.33 16.11 -9.65
C TRP A 641 -6.31 17.54 -10.20
N ARG A 642 -6.11 18.51 -9.32
CA ARG A 642 -5.78 19.91 -9.63
C ARG A 642 -4.32 20.14 -9.24
N VAL A 643 -3.50 20.68 -10.14
CA VAL A 643 -2.16 21.19 -9.84
C VAL A 643 -1.89 22.47 -10.62
N ASP A 644 -1.12 23.38 -10.03
CA ASP A 644 -0.66 24.63 -10.65
C ASP A 644 0.82 24.52 -11.06
N LEU A 645 1.07 24.74 -12.35
CA LEU A 645 2.42 24.73 -12.93
C LEU A 645 2.89 26.14 -13.34
N THR A 646 2.06 27.17 -13.21
CA THR A 646 2.35 28.56 -13.61
C THR A 646 3.58 29.16 -12.91
N PRO A 647 3.86 28.89 -11.62
CA PRO A 647 5.10 29.36 -10.97
C PRO A 647 6.36 28.88 -11.70
N TYR A 648 6.42 27.61 -12.11
CA TYR A 648 7.56 27.04 -12.83
C TYR A 648 7.64 27.52 -14.28
N GLN A 649 6.49 27.69 -14.94
CA GLN A 649 6.41 28.27 -16.29
C GLN A 649 6.99 29.70 -16.33
N SER A 650 6.73 30.51 -15.30
CA SER A 650 7.23 31.89 -15.21
C SER A 650 8.77 32.00 -15.20
N VAL A 651 9.47 30.97 -14.70
CA VAL A 651 10.94 30.92 -14.62
C VAL A 651 11.56 29.98 -15.66
N ALA A 652 10.77 29.35 -16.54
CA ALA A 652 11.22 28.26 -17.42
C ALA A 652 12.42 28.62 -18.31
N GLY A 653 12.55 29.87 -18.75
CA GLY A 653 13.68 30.36 -19.54
C GLY A 653 15.02 30.42 -18.78
N ASN A 654 15.01 30.41 -17.45
CA ASN A 654 16.21 30.45 -16.61
C ASN A 654 16.38 29.11 -15.88
N THR A 655 17.36 28.32 -16.31
CA THR A 655 17.61 26.97 -15.78
C THR A 655 17.90 26.96 -14.28
N THR A 656 18.66 27.94 -13.77
CA THR A 656 18.97 28.04 -12.33
C THR A 656 17.71 28.36 -11.53
N ALA A 657 16.94 29.37 -11.94
CA ALA A 657 15.70 29.76 -11.25
C ALA A 657 14.63 28.65 -11.30
N LEU A 658 14.56 27.88 -12.38
CA LEU A 658 13.69 26.70 -12.46
C LEU A 658 14.13 25.58 -11.50
N VAL A 659 15.43 25.29 -11.41
CA VAL A 659 15.96 24.34 -10.41
C VAL A 659 15.69 24.83 -8.99
N ASP A 660 15.85 26.12 -8.71
CA ASP A 660 15.57 26.71 -7.39
C ASP A 660 14.08 26.65 -7.00
N ALA A 661 13.17 26.96 -7.93
CA ALA A 661 11.73 26.86 -7.68
C ALA A 661 11.31 25.41 -7.37
N VAL A 662 11.88 24.44 -8.09
CA VAL A 662 11.60 23.01 -7.90
C VAL A 662 12.24 22.47 -6.61
N ASP A 663 13.47 22.89 -6.29
CA ASP A 663 14.14 22.60 -5.02
C ASP A 663 13.34 23.12 -3.82
N GLN A 664 12.91 24.39 -3.83
CA GLN A 664 12.16 24.98 -2.71
C GLN A 664 10.78 24.36 -2.50
N ASN A 665 10.05 24.03 -3.57
CA ASN A 665 8.68 23.53 -3.44
C ASN A 665 8.59 22.01 -3.20
N LEU A 666 9.47 21.20 -3.81
CA LEU A 666 9.42 19.74 -3.69
C LEU A 666 10.44 19.17 -2.71
N LEU A 667 11.61 19.80 -2.57
CA LEU A 667 12.71 19.33 -1.72
C LEU A 667 13.04 20.29 -0.56
N TYR A 668 12.31 21.40 -0.43
CA TYR A 668 12.37 22.37 0.67
C TYR A 668 13.75 23.04 0.86
N GLY A 669 14.55 23.12 -0.22
CA GLY A 669 15.93 23.62 -0.20
C GLY A 669 17.01 22.56 0.04
N ARG A 670 16.63 21.28 0.14
CA ARG A 670 17.56 20.17 0.44
C ARG A 670 18.15 19.50 -0.81
N MET A 671 17.90 20.01 -2.03
CA MET A 671 18.39 19.38 -3.26
C MET A 671 19.94 19.37 -3.31
N PRO A 672 20.59 18.19 -3.38
CA PRO A 672 22.05 18.11 -3.39
C PRO A 672 22.65 18.69 -4.68
N GLN A 673 23.85 19.26 -4.60
CA GLN A 673 24.52 19.90 -5.75
C GLN A 673 24.65 18.97 -6.98
N ALA A 674 24.89 17.68 -6.76
CA ALA A 674 24.94 16.69 -7.85
C ALA A 674 23.58 16.52 -8.56
N LEU A 675 22.47 16.54 -7.81
CA LEU A 675 21.11 16.46 -8.36
C LEU A 675 20.75 17.78 -9.07
N ARG A 676 21.12 18.94 -8.51
CA ARG A 676 20.98 20.26 -9.15
C ARG A 676 21.70 20.30 -10.50
N GLN A 677 22.93 19.78 -10.60
CA GLN A 677 23.66 19.69 -11.87
C GLN A 677 23.01 18.73 -12.86
N SER A 678 22.54 17.57 -12.39
CA SER A 678 21.89 16.56 -13.24
C SER A 678 20.59 17.09 -13.85
N LEU A 679 19.79 17.81 -13.04
CA LEU A 679 18.58 18.50 -13.49
C LEU A 679 18.91 19.65 -14.44
N ALA A 680 19.90 20.49 -14.14
CA ALA A 680 20.31 21.58 -15.04
C ALA A 680 20.73 21.06 -16.42
N ASN A 681 21.48 19.95 -16.47
CA ASN A 681 21.84 19.28 -17.72
C ASN A 681 20.61 18.77 -18.48
N ALA A 682 19.69 18.08 -17.78
CA ALA A 682 18.47 17.52 -18.39
C ALA A 682 17.52 18.61 -18.90
N ILE A 683 17.37 19.73 -18.17
CA ILE A 683 16.58 20.91 -18.54
C ILE A 683 17.18 21.62 -19.75
N ASN A 684 18.51 21.80 -19.79
CA ASN A 684 19.20 22.44 -20.91
C ASN A 684 19.12 21.64 -22.22
N ALA A 685 18.85 20.33 -22.16
CA ALA A 685 18.64 19.48 -23.32
C ALA A 685 17.22 19.55 -23.91
N GLN A 686 16.26 20.25 -23.26
CA GLN A 686 14.87 20.31 -23.72
C GLN A 686 14.63 21.47 -24.71
N PRO A 687 13.79 21.27 -25.74
CA PRO A 687 13.64 22.22 -26.85
C PRO A 687 12.79 23.46 -26.51
N ASP A 688 11.91 23.39 -25.52
CA ASP A 688 10.93 24.43 -25.22
C ASP A 688 10.65 24.60 -23.71
N ALA A 689 9.99 25.71 -23.35
CA ALA A 689 9.69 26.06 -21.97
C ALA A 689 8.80 25.04 -21.23
N GLN A 690 7.88 24.38 -21.92
CA GLN A 690 7.00 23.38 -21.33
C GLN A 690 7.77 22.10 -21.00
N GLN A 691 8.57 21.58 -21.94
CA GLN A 691 9.41 20.40 -21.71
C GLN A 691 10.48 20.65 -20.65
N ARG A 692 11.03 21.88 -20.58
CA ARG A 692 11.93 22.31 -19.50
C ARG A 692 11.28 22.17 -18.11
N VAL A 693 10.06 22.69 -17.94
CA VAL A 693 9.28 22.59 -16.69
C VAL A 693 8.90 21.14 -16.36
N LEU A 694 8.37 20.40 -17.34
CA LEU A 694 7.98 18.99 -17.15
C LEU A 694 9.18 18.13 -16.75
N THR A 695 10.35 18.34 -17.37
CA THR A 695 11.59 17.63 -17.04
C THR A 695 12.08 17.94 -15.63
N ALA A 696 12.10 19.23 -15.25
CA ALA A 696 12.54 19.66 -13.92
C ALA A 696 11.68 19.04 -12.80
N LEU A 697 10.36 19.11 -12.96
CA LEU A 697 9.40 18.55 -12.01
C LEU A 697 9.46 17.01 -11.99
N TYR A 698 9.35 16.35 -13.14
CA TYR A 698 9.24 14.90 -13.21
C TYR A 698 10.46 14.17 -12.64
N LEU A 699 11.67 14.60 -13.02
CA LEU A 699 12.91 14.00 -12.51
C LEU A 699 13.10 14.26 -11.00
N THR A 700 12.59 15.38 -10.48
CA THR A 700 12.61 15.65 -9.03
C THR A 700 11.60 14.80 -8.28
N LEU A 701 10.39 14.62 -8.80
CA LEU A 701 9.35 13.77 -8.21
C LEU A 701 9.71 12.28 -8.20
N LEU A 702 10.43 11.82 -9.24
CA LEU A 702 11.01 10.48 -9.29
C LEU A 702 12.19 10.27 -8.34
N SER A 703 12.83 11.33 -7.85
CA SER A 703 14.04 11.23 -7.04
C SER A 703 13.80 10.54 -5.70
N GLY A 704 14.80 9.82 -5.18
CA GLY A 704 14.74 9.25 -3.83
C GLY A 704 14.51 10.33 -2.76
N GLN A 705 15.03 11.53 -3.01
CA GLN A 705 14.87 12.72 -2.18
C GLN A 705 13.41 13.23 -2.11
N HIS A 706 12.55 12.89 -3.08
CA HIS A 706 11.10 13.14 -3.03
C HIS A 706 10.27 11.89 -2.67
N ALA A 707 10.76 10.68 -2.97
CA ALA A 707 10.11 9.46 -2.53
C ALA A 707 10.21 9.25 -1.00
N VAL A 708 11.31 9.67 -0.37
CA VAL A 708 11.55 9.51 1.07
C VAL A 708 11.11 10.75 1.86
N GLN A 709 10.27 10.50 2.86
CA GLN A 709 9.90 11.44 3.91
C GLN A 709 11.00 11.42 4.98
N HIS A 710 11.45 12.58 5.44
CA HIS A 710 12.39 12.73 6.56
C HIS A 710 11.76 13.65 7.62
#